data_AF-A0A0C2YY35-F1
#
_entry.id   AF-A0A0C2YY35-F1
#
_cell.length_a   1.000
_cell.length_b   1.000
_cell.length_c   1.000
_cell.angle_alpha   90.00
_cell.angle_beta   90.00
_cell.angle_gamma   90.00
#
_symmetry.space_group_name_H-M   'P 1'
#
loop_
_entity.id
_entity.type
_entity.pdbx_description
1 polymer ?
#
loop_
_entity_poly.entity_id
_entity_poly.type
_entity_poly.pdbx_seq_one_letter_code
_entity_poly.pdbx_strand_id
1 'polypeptide(L)'
;MPRRSRSPSPPGRRNEVDAYVEKHSRVSRHPGRKDEDSKARRTRSRSKSRDRERDSYRHKRDRSPSRDADRKEKKRKRDKSAERKARKAEKKRIREEEEARRVAELSIYSATDNPFHDVNLGQQFSWHKKNEMDRKKGLTLAEAQRKDALRRQEAKEELERLNRRRAEREVEAKLREEEELRMSRLQESAQMSAWLSKDGDFQLEQERRRAAIRIKEKRAKAIDFLALNLKYVNPPVEAGDKEEEDEDAGLEIDLDEPYNIFDNLSSEQTHELHDDIQRYLALERSEVNLDFWTNMMLVCKDRLDRIETNERMGVEAAAAVESDITALLSGKTYDELVGLQRGVQQKLSSVEPVDTDYWEGLLNKLVIWKAKAKLKNLHEVVVRNRLEQLRKRQRDEALQAQEELLAGVARTASRRTAQDVTAETELVEEVIPAEEMEMYDRAMSPPLIDITKLSTDEREIDIVLDVDDRQALFQQRRAVAASRFVPKVSQPEAVEVQNEEAASGADLASEALYRAEAEKDLDEEEELFNLEENIANPTTYNWEDKYRPRKPRYFNRVHTGYEWNKYNQTHYDTDNPPPKVVQGYKFNIFYPDLIDKSKAPTYKIVKEPGNDETVLLHFSAGPPYEDIAFRIVNREWEFSHKRGFRSSFDRGCLSLWFNFRRNFYRK
;
A
#
# COMPACT_ATOMS: atom_id res chain seq x y z
N MET A 1 57.92 15.08 -36.27
CA MET A 1 58.11 16.48 -35.79
C MET A 1 56.76 17.19 -35.86
N PRO A 2 56.35 18.07 -34.91
CA PRO A 2 57.17 18.76 -33.91
C PRO A 2 56.73 18.63 -32.43
N ARG A 3 57.59 19.14 -31.52
CA ARG A 3 57.30 19.79 -30.21
C ARG A 3 56.14 19.26 -29.33
N ARG A 4 56.49 18.52 -28.25
CA ARG A 4 55.76 18.56 -26.96
C ARG A 4 56.51 19.47 -25.98
N SER A 5 55.81 20.38 -25.31
CA SER A 5 56.33 21.21 -24.22
C SER A 5 56.11 20.55 -22.84
N ARG A 6 56.98 20.87 -21.87
CA ARG A 6 56.89 20.41 -20.47
C ARG A 6 56.31 21.52 -19.58
N SER A 7 55.55 21.13 -18.56
CA SER A 7 55.41 21.83 -17.26
C SER A 7 55.13 20.79 -16.15
N PRO A 8 55.46 21.05 -14.87
CA PRO A 8 55.57 19.99 -13.85
C PRO A 8 54.50 20.00 -12.74
N SER A 9 54.30 18.85 -12.09
CA SER A 9 53.46 18.66 -10.90
C SER A 9 54.24 18.85 -9.59
N PRO A 10 53.59 19.35 -8.52
CA PRO A 10 53.69 18.70 -7.21
C PRO A 10 52.30 18.66 -6.48
N PRO A 11 52.18 18.40 -5.16
CA PRO A 11 51.74 17.11 -4.63
C PRO A 11 50.32 17.11 -4.02
N GLY A 12 49.74 15.91 -3.85
CA GLY A 12 48.33 15.74 -3.52
C GLY A 12 47.90 15.90 -2.05
N ARG A 13 46.59 16.11 -1.88
CA ARG A 13 45.80 15.94 -0.65
C ARG A 13 44.58 15.09 -1.04
N ARG A 14 44.40 13.90 -0.44
CA ARG A 14 43.52 13.62 0.72
C ARG A 14 42.04 13.98 0.46
N ASN A 15 41.24 12.94 0.25
CA ASN A 15 39.79 13.00 0.40
C ASN A 15 39.44 12.87 1.90
N GLU A 16 38.41 13.59 2.34
CA GLU A 16 37.76 13.37 3.64
C GLU A 16 36.44 12.61 3.43
N VAL A 17 36.15 11.67 4.32
CA VAL A 17 34.90 10.92 4.39
C VAL A 17 34.48 10.96 5.86
N ASP A 18 33.57 11.86 6.19
CA ASP A 18 33.28 12.19 7.58
C ASP A 18 32.01 11.49 8.08
N ALA A 19 32.11 10.84 9.25
CA ALA A 19 31.06 9.98 9.80
C ALA A 19 30.43 10.61 11.04
N TYR A 20 29.11 10.79 11.02
CA TYR A 20 28.36 11.39 12.13
C TYR A 20 28.14 10.40 13.29
N VAL A 21 28.92 10.55 14.38
CA VAL A 21 28.62 9.92 15.68
C VAL A 21 28.85 10.90 16.84
N GLU A 22 27.76 11.16 17.57
CA GLU A 22 27.62 11.66 18.96
C GLU A 22 28.68 12.55 19.64
N LYS A 23 28.19 13.56 20.39
CA LYS A 23 28.53 13.67 21.83
C LYS A 23 27.58 14.52 22.67
N HIS A 24 27.12 13.94 23.77
CA HIS A 24 26.80 14.68 25.00
C HIS A 24 28.08 14.87 25.85
N SER A 25 28.20 16.02 26.54
CA SER A 25 29.25 16.33 27.53
C SER A 25 28.59 16.91 28.81
N ARG A 26 28.72 16.34 30.02
CA ARG A 26 29.88 16.00 30.87
C ARG A 26 30.44 17.17 31.71
N VAL A 27 30.25 17.10 33.04
CA VAL A 27 31.07 17.69 34.14
C VAL A 27 30.87 16.74 35.36
N SER A 28 31.87 16.01 35.92
CA SER A 28 32.86 16.39 36.98
C SER A 28 32.24 16.89 38.30
N ARG A 29 32.71 16.64 39.54
CA ARG A 29 33.82 15.89 40.24
C ARG A 29 33.43 15.82 41.76
N HIS A 30 34.02 15.13 42.76
CA HIS A 30 35.10 14.12 42.98
C HIS A 30 34.80 13.38 44.33
N PRO A 31 35.52 12.31 44.77
CA PRO A 31 35.12 11.44 45.90
C PRO A 31 35.88 11.59 47.25
N GLY A 32 35.27 11.06 48.33
CA GLY A 32 35.87 10.79 49.67
C GLY A 32 35.45 11.78 50.78
N ARG A 33 35.58 11.50 52.09
CA ARG A 33 35.74 10.26 52.90
C ARG A 33 35.50 10.66 54.40
N LYS A 34 35.29 9.69 55.33
CA LYS A 34 35.18 9.85 56.80
C LYS A 34 33.86 10.46 57.32
N ASP A 35 33.40 10.24 58.57
CA ASP A 35 33.61 9.19 59.59
C ASP A 35 32.35 9.14 60.53
N GLU A 36 32.42 8.33 61.60
CA GLU A 36 31.48 8.02 62.71
C GLU A 36 30.65 9.21 63.32
N ASP A 37 29.59 9.07 64.16
CA ASP A 37 29.22 7.99 65.12
C ASP A 37 27.74 8.07 65.63
N SER A 38 27.20 6.91 66.03
CA SER A 38 26.30 6.66 67.18
C SER A 38 24.77 6.92 67.26
N LYS A 39 24.13 5.87 67.83
CA LYS A 39 22.97 5.83 68.76
C LYS A 39 21.54 6.12 68.20
N ALA A 40 20.47 5.45 68.66
CA ALA A 40 20.33 4.18 69.41
C ALA A 40 18.84 3.72 69.51
N ARG A 41 18.64 2.48 70.00
CA ARG A 41 17.38 1.83 70.49
C ARG A 41 16.50 1.21 69.37
N ARG A 42 16.32 -0.12 69.30
CA ARG A 42 15.62 -1.08 70.22
C ARG A 42 14.09 -0.82 70.24
N THR A 43 13.17 -1.76 70.00
CA THR A 43 13.17 -3.25 69.96
C THR A 43 12.27 -3.75 68.78
N ARG A 44 11.90 -5.01 68.52
CA ARG A 44 11.91 -6.31 69.27
C ARG A 44 11.84 -7.48 68.25
N SER A 45 12.28 -8.67 68.62
CA SER A 45 12.31 -9.85 67.73
C SER A 45 11.10 -10.78 67.88
N ARG A 46 10.70 -11.45 66.80
CA ARG A 46 10.11 -12.80 66.82
C ARG A 46 10.20 -13.47 65.44
N SER A 47 10.35 -14.79 65.43
CA SER A 47 10.59 -15.61 64.24
C SER A 47 9.62 -16.80 64.17
N LYS A 48 9.16 -17.09 62.95
CA LYS A 48 8.58 -18.34 62.40
C LYS A 48 7.94 -17.97 61.04
N SER A 49 7.71 -18.83 60.06
CA SER A 49 8.19 -20.17 59.66
C SER A 49 7.07 -20.82 58.84
N ARG A 50 7.33 -21.06 57.54
CA ARG A 50 6.72 -22.07 56.67
C ARG A 50 5.26 -21.93 56.15
N ASP A 51 5.16 -22.35 54.88
CA ASP A 51 4.09 -23.09 54.18
C ASP A 51 2.62 -22.61 54.18
N ARG A 52 2.13 -22.36 52.95
CA ARG A 52 0.79 -22.71 52.39
C ARG A 52 -0.42 -21.93 52.97
N GLU A 53 -1.58 -21.82 52.29
CA GLU A 53 -1.99 -22.38 50.98
C GLU A 53 -2.89 -21.40 50.18
N ARG A 54 -3.38 -21.89 49.05
CA ARG A 54 -4.27 -21.29 48.04
C ARG A 54 -5.74 -21.36 48.46
N ASP A 55 -6.54 -20.30 48.27
CA ASP A 55 -7.78 -20.38 47.46
C ASP A 55 -8.41 -19.04 47.02
N SER A 56 -9.50 -19.17 46.26
CA SER A 56 -10.34 -18.24 45.48
C SER A 56 -11.33 -17.41 46.34
N TYR A 57 -12.08 -16.39 45.87
CA TYR A 57 -13.14 -16.40 44.84
C TYR A 57 -13.58 -15.01 44.30
N ARG A 58 -13.65 -14.89 42.96
CA ARG A 58 -14.81 -14.46 42.12
C ARG A 58 -15.70 -13.24 42.53
N HIS A 59 -15.68 -12.15 41.75
CA HIS A 59 -16.88 -11.28 41.61
C HIS A 59 -17.07 -10.52 40.27
N LYS A 60 -18.24 -9.86 40.13
CA LYS A 60 -18.86 -9.20 38.96
C LYS A 60 -19.11 -7.69 39.25
N ARG A 61 -19.41 -6.77 38.32
CA ARG A 61 -19.25 -6.61 36.83
C ARG A 61 -19.58 -5.11 36.51
N ASP A 62 -19.26 -4.65 35.31
CA ASP A 62 -19.78 -3.43 34.63
C ASP A 62 -19.51 -2.04 35.25
N ARG A 63 -18.89 -1.14 34.46
CA ARG A 63 -19.50 0.12 33.97
C ARG A 63 -18.56 0.90 33.04
N SER A 64 -19.14 1.54 32.02
CA SER A 64 -18.42 2.26 30.96
C SER A 64 -17.81 3.59 31.44
N PRO A 65 -16.63 4.01 30.95
CA PRO A 65 -16.09 5.34 31.25
C PRO A 65 -16.92 6.47 30.63
N SER A 66 -17.30 7.48 31.42
CA SER A 66 -18.06 8.64 30.94
C SER A 66 -17.18 9.65 30.17
N ARG A 67 -17.73 10.24 29.10
CA ARG A 67 -17.13 11.31 28.29
C ARG A 67 -16.78 12.58 29.08
N ASP A 68 -17.30 12.76 30.30
CA ASP A 68 -16.96 13.90 31.17
C ASP A 68 -15.50 13.90 31.68
N ALA A 69 -14.88 12.72 31.83
CA ALA A 69 -13.53 12.62 32.42
C ALA A 69 -12.47 13.34 31.56
N ASP A 70 -12.45 13.05 30.26
CA ASP A 70 -11.52 13.64 29.28
C ASP A 70 -11.76 15.16 29.14
N ARG A 71 -13.03 15.61 29.09
CA ARG A 71 -13.38 17.03 29.06
C ARG A 71 -12.82 17.80 30.27
N LYS A 72 -12.82 17.16 31.46
CA LYS A 72 -12.29 17.72 32.71
C LYS A 72 -10.76 17.71 32.76
N GLU A 73 -10.10 16.72 32.14
CA GLU A 73 -8.64 16.68 32.03
C GLU A 73 -8.09 17.68 30.99
N LYS A 74 -8.70 17.75 29.80
CA LYS A 74 -8.35 18.75 28.78
C LYS A 74 -8.52 20.18 29.29
N LYS A 75 -9.58 20.46 30.08
CA LYS A 75 -9.72 21.75 30.77
C LYS A 75 -8.57 21.99 31.75
N ARG A 76 -8.25 21.04 32.64
CA ARG A 76 -7.11 21.16 33.58
C ARG A 76 -5.74 21.34 32.89
N LYS A 77 -5.51 20.73 31.72
CA LYS A 77 -4.30 20.97 30.90
C LYS A 77 -4.28 22.37 30.28
N ARG A 78 -5.43 22.86 29.79
CA ARG A 78 -5.57 24.23 29.25
C ARG A 78 -5.40 25.30 30.34
N ASP A 79 -5.99 25.09 31.52
CA ASP A 79 -5.89 25.99 32.66
C ASP A 79 -4.44 26.08 33.17
N LYS A 80 -3.73 24.95 33.32
CA LYS A 80 -2.28 24.95 33.63
C LYS A 80 -1.42 25.64 32.56
N SER A 81 -1.84 25.63 31.29
CA SER A 81 -1.15 26.36 30.22
C SER A 81 -1.39 27.86 30.32
N ALA A 82 -2.64 28.27 30.61
CA ALA A 82 -3.00 29.66 30.87
C ALA A 82 -2.29 30.22 32.12
N GLU A 83 -2.27 29.47 33.21
CA GLU A 83 -1.54 29.76 34.46
C GLU A 83 -0.03 29.91 34.19
N ARG A 84 0.58 28.98 33.44
CA ARG A 84 2.00 29.05 33.07
C ARG A 84 2.30 30.22 32.12
N LYS A 85 1.37 30.61 31.24
CA LYS A 85 1.49 31.79 30.37
C LYS A 85 1.31 33.09 31.17
N ALA A 86 0.36 33.14 32.10
CA ALA A 86 0.17 34.25 33.04
C ALA A 86 1.41 34.45 33.91
N ARG A 87 1.90 33.41 34.59
CA ARG A 87 3.13 33.46 35.40
C ARG A 87 4.38 33.80 34.58
N LYS A 88 4.42 33.48 33.27
CA LYS A 88 5.52 33.90 32.37
C LYS A 88 5.36 35.36 31.91
N ALA A 89 4.14 35.85 31.72
CA ALA A 89 3.87 37.26 31.41
C ALA A 89 4.08 38.16 32.64
N GLU A 90 3.67 37.70 33.82
CA GLU A 90 3.95 38.29 35.13
C GLU A 90 5.46 38.32 35.40
N LYS A 91 6.18 37.20 35.20
CA LYS A 91 7.65 37.20 35.29
C LYS A 91 8.32 38.08 34.22
N LYS A 92 7.72 38.27 33.04
CA LYS A 92 8.21 39.23 32.04
C LYS A 92 7.98 40.67 32.51
N ARG A 93 6.79 41.00 33.02
CA ARG A 93 6.49 42.31 33.61
C ARG A 93 7.39 42.63 34.81
N ILE A 94 7.55 41.69 35.75
CA ILE A 94 8.47 41.84 36.89
C ILE A 94 9.89 42.03 36.38
N ARG A 95 10.34 41.30 35.35
CA ARG A 95 11.67 41.51 34.77
C ARG A 95 11.80 42.85 34.06
N GLU A 96 10.78 43.31 33.34
CA GLU A 96 10.76 44.63 32.70
C GLU A 96 10.68 45.76 33.74
N GLU A 97 10.05 45.51 34.89
CA GLU A 97 9.98 46.41 36.04
C GLU A 97 11.27 46.38 36.88
N GLU A 98 11.99 45.25 36.93
CA GLU A 98 13.37 45.14 37.47
C GLU A 98 14.39 45.79 36.53
N GLU A 99 14.25 45.64 35.22
CA GLU A 99 15.13 46.28 34.22
C GLU A 99 14.84 47.78 34.13
N ALA A 100 13.57 48.21 34.22
CA ALA A 100 13.20 49.61 34.41
C ALA A 100 13.65 50.15 35.78
N ARG A 101 13.58 49.36 36.87
CA ARG A 101 14.16 49.75 38.16
C ARG A 101 15.68 49.86 38.12
N ARG A 102 16.38 49.01 37.37
CA ARG A 102 17.84 49.10 37.20
C ARG A 102 18.27 50.27 36.32
N VAL A 103 17.51 50.57 35.27
CA VAL A 103 17.68 51.80 34.47
C VAL A 103 17.35 53.03 35.34
N ALA A 104 16.35 52.93 36.22
CA ALA A 104 16.08 53.96 37.22
C ALA A 104 17.24 54.08 38.23
N GLU A 105 17.74 53.00 38.85
CA GLU A 105 18.92 53.01 39.74
C GLU A 105 20.14 53.64 39.06
N LEU A 106 20.42 53.28 37.80
CA LEU A 106 21.47 53.90 36.97
C LEU A 106 21.23 55.39 36.65
N SER A 107 20.02 55.91 36.91
CA SER A 107 19.68 57.34 36.85
C SER A 107 19.48 57.99 38.23
N ILE A 108 19.44 57.21 39.33
CA ILE A 108 19.25 57.66 40.70
C ILE A 108 20.62 57.71 41.39
N TYR A 109 21.38 58.75 41.05
CA TYR A 109 22.17 59.44 42.05
C TYR A 109 21.45 60.73 42.41
N SER A 110 20.45 60.60 43.28
CA SER A 110 19.91 61.75 44.03
C SER A 110 21.06 62.39 44.80
N ALA A 111 21.09 63.72 44.88
CA ALA A 111 22.13 64.45 45.63
C ALA A 111 22.17 64.11 47.13
N THR A 112 21.16 63.39 47.64
CA THR A 112 21.05 62.90 49.02
C THR A 112 21.64 61.51 49.26
N ASP A 113 21.96 60.73 48.22
CA ASP A 113 22.38 59.33 48.35
C ASP A 113 23.58 59.04 47.42
N ASN A 114 24.73 59.62 47.78
CA ASN A 114 26.01 59.45 47.08
C ASN A 114 26.85 58.35 47.74
N PRO A 115 27.16 57.24 47.05
CA PRO A 115 28.02 56.17 47.57
C PRO A 115 29.42 56.61 47.99
N PHE A 116 29.92 57.74 47.47
CA PHE A 116 31.27 58.26 47.76
C PHE A 116 31.30 59.33 48.86
N HIS A 117 30.14 59.71 49.43
CA HIS A 117 30.04 60.68 50.52
C HIS A 117 30.60 62.09 50.22
N ASP A 118 30.68 62.49 48.93
CA ASP A 118 31.14 63.84 48.55
C ASP A 118 30.16 64.92 49.05
N VAL A 119 30.55 65.62 50.11
CA VAL A 119 29.80 66.72 50.74
C VAL A 119 29.48 67.87 49.78
N ASN A 120 30.18 67.94 48.65
CA ASN A 120 30.08 69.01 47.67
C ASN A 120 29.20 68.66 46.44
N LEU A 121 28.51 67.51 46.41
CA LEU A 121 27.74 67.10 45.22
C LEU A 121 26.59 68.07 44.86
N GLY A 122 26.07 68.82 45.85
CA GLY A 122 25.11 69.91 45.64
C GLY A 122 25.73 71.30 45.36
N GLN A 123 27.06 71.44 45.41
CA GLN A 123 27.74 72.71 45.13
C GLN A 123 27.97 72.85 43.62
N GLN A 124 27.60 73.99 43.05
CA GLN A 124 27.89 74.26 41.63
C GLN A 124 29.40 74.27 41.38
N PHE A 125 29.88 73.39 40.51
CA PHE A 125 31.28 73.30 40.13
C PHE A 125 31.78 74.64 39.53
N SER A 126 32.45 75.42 40.37
CA SER A 126 33.16 76.63 40.00
C SER A 126 34.55 76.26 39.54
N TRP A 127 34.90 76.54 38.27
CA TRP A 127 36.26 76.30 37.79
C TRP A 127 37.19 77.43 38.26
N HIS A 128 37.61 77.38 39.53
CA HIS A 128 38.36 78.44 40.20
C HIS A 128 39.59 78.92 39.41
N LYS A 129 40.31 78.00 38.75
CA LYS A 129 41.48 78.32 37.90
C LYS A 129 41.13 79.10 36.63
N LYS A 130 39.92 78.93 36.08
CA LYS A 130 39.38 79.78 35.00
C LYS A 130 38.99 81.15 35.57
N ASN A 131 38.22 81.19 36.66
CA ASN A 131 37.80 82.45 37.28
C ASN A 131 39.00 83.34 37.67
N GLU A 132 40.09 82.73 38.15
CA GLU A 132 41.33 83.45 38.46
C GLU A 132 42.09 83.91 37.21
N MET A 133 42.13 83.11 36.15
CA MET A 133 42.73 83.51 34.87
C MET A 133 41.93 84.61 34.17
N ASP A 134 40.60 84.59 34.26
CA ASP A 134 39.72 85.64 33.72
C ASP A 134 39.84 86.93 34.55
N ARG A 135 39.95 86.84 35.88
CA ARG A 135 40.33 87.95 36.77
C ARG A 135 41.70 88.53 36.41
N LYS A 136 42.70 87.68 36.13
CA LYS A 136 44.06 88.10 35.71
C LYS A 136 44.10 88.70 34.29
N LYS A 137 43.07 88.46 33.47
CA LYS A 137 42.86 89.08 32.15
C LYS A 137 41.98 90.34 32.19
N GLY A 138 41.52 90.75 33.37
CA GLY A 138 40.75 92.00 33.55
C GLY A 138 39.31 91.98 33.02
N LEU A 139 38.73 90.81 32.69
CA LEU A 139 37.31 90.74 32.34
C LEU A 139 36.44 90.92 33.58
N THR A 140 35.33 91.66 33.46
CA THR A 140 34.37 91.76 34.57
C THR A 140 33.59 90.46 34.76
N LEU A 141 33.15 90.19 35.99
CA LEU A 141 32.40 88.97 36.33
C LEU A 141 31.13 88.81 35.46
N ALA A 142 30.46 89.93 35.15
CA ALA A 142 29.26 89.97 34.32
C ALA A 142 29.54 89.63 32.84
N GLU A 143 30.67 90.07 32.28
CA GLU A 143 31.04 89.74 30.90
C GLU A 143 31.48 88.28 30.76
N ALA A 144 32.20 87.76 31.76
CA ALA A 144 32.54 86.34 31.83
C ALA A 144 31.26 85.49 31.89
N GLN A 145 30.30 85.85 32.75
CA GLN A 145 28.99 85.20 32.82
C GLN A 145 28.20 85.30 31.51
N ARG A 146 28.18 86.46 30.84
CA ARG A 146 27.52 86.63 29.53
C ARG A 146 28.12 85.73 28.45
N LYS A 147 29.46 85.62 28.36
CA LYS A 147 30.13 84.70 27.42
C LYS A 147 29.94 83.22 27.79
N ASP A 148 29.78 82.90 29.06
CA ASP A 148 29.45 81.54 29.51
C ASP A 148 27.96 81.19 29.30
N ALA A 149 27.06 82.18 29.33
CA ALA A 149 25.66 82.03 28.97
C ALA A 149 25.50 81.85 27.46
N LEU A 150 26.18 82.67 26.64
CA LEU A 150 26.19 82.56 25.19
C LEU A 150 26.64 81.15 24.75
N ARG A 151 27.76 80.65 25.27
CA ARG A 151 28.24 79.29 24.97
C ARG A 151 27.30 78.18 25.45
N ARG A 152 26.49 78.42 26.49
CA ARG A 152 25.40 77.49 26.89
C ARG A 152 24.18 77.59 25.98
N GLN A 153 23.94 78.72 25.32
CA GLN A 153 22.91 78.86 24.29
C GLN A 153 23.37 78.20 22.98
N GLU A 154 24.59 78.49 22.53
CA GLU A 154 25.23 77.85 21.36
C GLU A 154 25.26 76.32 21.51
N ALA A 155 25.70 75.79 22.65
CA ALA A 155 25.71 74.35 22.92
C ALA A 155 24.30 73.74 23.05
N LYS A 156 23.30 74.50 23.50
CA LYS A 156 21.89 74.06 23.48
C LYS A 156 21.35 74.00 22.06
N GLU A 157 21.61 75.00 21.23
CA GLU A 157 21.23 75.01 19.81
C GLU A 157 21.94 73.89 19.02
N GLU A 158 23.20 73.60 19.33
CA GLU A 158 23.93 72.47 18.74
C GLU A 158 23.32 71.13 19.18
N LEU A 159 23.04 70.95 20.47
CA LEU A 159 22.32 69.77 21.00
C LEU A 159 20.92 69.65 20.38
N GLU A 160 20.19 70.74 20.16
CA GLU A 160 18.90 70.73 19.47
C GLU A 160 19.05 70.37 18.00
N ARG A 161 20.04 70.89 17.26
CA ARG A 161 20.31 70.51 15.87
C ARG A 161 20.72 69.03 15.78
N LEU A 162 21.49 68.52 16.74
CA LEU A 162 21.87 67.11 16.84
C LEU A 162 20.67 66.22 17.22
N ASN A 163 19.77 66.68 18.09
CA ASN A 163 18.54 65.95 18.44
C ASN A 163 17.52 65.96 17.30
N ARG A 164 17.38 67.05 16.55
CA ARG A 164 16.56 67.09 15.31
C ARG A 164 17.09 66.08 14.29
N ARG A 165 18.41 66.09 14.02
CA ARG A 165 19.11 65.07 13.20
C ARG A 165 19.16 63.66 13.79
N ARG A 166 18.70 63.43 15.03
CA ARG A 166 18.47 62.10 15.59
C ARG A 166 17.01 61.71 15.40
N ALA A 167 16.07 62.58 15.75
CA ALA A 167 14.64 62.38 15.55
C ALA A 167 14.29 62.14 14.07
N GLU A 168 14.89 62.88 13.13
CA GLU A 168 14.77 62.67 11.68
C GLU A 168 15.15 61.24 11.29
N ARG A 169 16.31 60.75 11.75
CA ARG A 169 16.78 59.38 11.48
C ARG A 169 16.02 58.30 12.26
N GLU A 170 15.49 58.62 13.44
CA GLU A 170 14.62 57.72 14.21
C GLU A 170 13.24 57.60 13.56
N VAL A 171 12.72 58.66 12.94
CA VAL A 171 11.48 58.62 12.15
C VAL A 171 11.70 57.85 10.85
N GLU A 172 12.82 58.09 10.15
CA GLU A 172 13.21 57.33 8.97
C GLU A 172 13.41 55.83 9.30
N ALA A 173 14.08 55.52 10.41
CA ALA A 173 14.25 54.14 10.89
C ALA A 173 12.93 53.49 11.27
N LYS A 174 12.05 54.18 12.03
CA LYS A 174 10.71 53.66 12.37
C LYS A 174 9.85 53.42 11.14
N LEU A 175 9.90 54.30 10.14
CA LEU A 175 9.13 54.12 8.90
C LEU A 175 9.66 52.92 8.11
N ARG A 176 10.98 52.74 8.03
CA ARG A 176 11.61 51.52 7.47
C ARG A 176 11.22 50.26 8.26
N GLU A 177 11.26 50.29 9.59
CA GLU A 177 10.84 49.19 10.46
C GLU A 177 9.35 48.85 10.28
N GLU A 178 8.48 49.85 10.11
CA GLU A 178 7.06 49.65 9.83
C GLU A 178 6.80 49.07 8.41
N GLU A 179 7.56 49.49 7.41
CA GLU A 179 7.54 48.91 6.07
C GLU A 179 8.07 47.46 6.05
N GLU A 180 9.20 47.19 6.70
CA GLU A 180 9.76 45.84 6.86
C GLU A 180 8.81 44.92 7.63
N LEU A 181 8.19 45.39 8.72
CA LEU A 181 7.16 44.64 9.45
C LEU A 181 5.90 44.40 8.63
N ARG A 182 5.48 45.36 7.78
CA ARG A 182 4.36 45.18 6.85
C ARG A 182 4.70 44.14 5.78
N MET A 183 5.90 44.17 5.22
CA MET A 183 6.38 43.21 4.23
C MET A 183 6.56 41.82 4.84
N SER A 184 7.08 41.69 6.06
CA SER A 184 7.16 40.42 6.80
C SER A 184 5.77 39.81 6.97
N ARG A 185 4.79 40.57 7.46
CA ARG A 185 3.39 40.09 7.60
C ARG A 185 2.77 39.66 6.28
N LEU A 186 3.05 40.37 5.19
CA LEU A 186 2.58 40.00 3.85
C LEU A 186 3.24 38.69 3.38
N GLN A 187 4.55 38.55 3.55
CA GLN A 187 5.29 37.31 3.24
C GLN A 187 4.83 36.12 4.10
N GLU A 188 4.66 36.31 5.41
CA GLU A 188 4.09 35.33 6.33
C GLU A 188 2.68 34.92 5.90
N SER A 189 1.82 35.87 5.52
CA SER A 189 0.46 35.57 5.06
C SER A 189 0.43 34.82 3.72
N ALA A 190 1.35 35.13 2.80
CA ALA A 190 1.51 34.44 1.52
C ALA A 190 2.09 33.03 1.70
N GLN A 191 3.02 32.84 2.64
CA GLN A 191 3.52 31.53 3.02
C GLN A 191 2.44 30.68 3.69
N MET A 192 1.62 31.26 4.57
CA MET A 192 0.48 30.56 5.18
C MET A 192 -0.58 30.18 4.15
N SER A 193 -0.92 31.05 3.19
CA SER A 193 -1.89 30.71 2.13
C SER A 193 -1.35 29.65 1.16
N ALA A 194 -0.07 29.71 0.81
CA ALA A 194 0.60 28.68 0.01
C ALA A 194 0.70 27.33 0.76
N TRP A 195 0.86 27.35 2.09
CA TRP A 195 0.84 26.15 2.93
C TRP A 195 -0.56 25.53 3.00
N LEU A 196 -1.60 26.34 3.28
CA LEU A 196 -3.00 25.88 3.29
C LEU A 196 -3.45 25.32 1.94
N SER A 197 -3.00 25.92 0.83
CA SER A 197 -3.24 25.39 -0.51
C SER A 197 -2.67 23.97 -0.68
N LYS A 198 -1.41 23.77 -0.27
CA LYS A 198 -0.74 22.45 -0.32
C LYS A 198 -1.32 21.43 0.65
N ASP A 199 -1.84 21.86 1.79
CA ASP A 199 -2.53 20.99 2.75
C ASP A 199 -3.82 20.41 2.14
N GLY A 200 -4.56 21.21 1.36
CA GLY A 200 -5.72 20.75 0.58
C GLY A 200 -5.36 19.78 -0.55
N ASP A 201 -4.27 20.05 -1.29
CA ASP A 201 -3.74 19.11 -2.30
C ASP A 201 -3.36 17.77 -1.67
N PHE A 202 -2.62 17.83 -0.55
CA PHE A 202 -2.20 16.64 0.20
C PHE A 202 -3.42 15.87 0.72
N GLN A 203 -4.47 16.53 1.22
CA GLN A 203 -5.69 15.86 1.65
C GLN A 203 -6.39 15.15 0.48
N LEU A 204 -6.45 15.76 -0.72
CA LEU A 204 -7.00 15.13 -1.92
C LEU A 204 -6.19 13.90 -2.37
N GLU A 205 -4.85 13.98 -2.36
CA GLU A 205 -3.97 12.83 -2.60
C GLU A 205 -4.16 11.71 -1.56
N GLN A 206 -4.28 12.07 -0.28
CA GLN A 206 -4.47 11.09 0.80
C GLN A 206 -5.81 10.36 0.64
N GLU A 207 -6.93 11.03 0.38
CA GLU A 207 -8.20 10.32 0.18
C GLU A 207 -8.22 9.48 -1.11
N ARG A 208 -7.61 9.94 -2.21
CA ARG A 208 -7.42 9.12 -3.43
C ARG A 208 -6.58 7.86 -3.17
N ARG A 209 -5.46 7.97 -2.44
CA ARG A 209 -4.64 6.81 -2.03
C ARG A 209 -5.40 5.87 -1.07
N ARG A 210 -6.16 6.41 -0.12
CA ARG A 210 -6.98 5.62 0.81
C ARG A 210 -8.10 4.87 0.08
N ALA A 211 -8.71 5.46 -0.95
CA ALA A 211 -9.67 4.79 -1.82
C ALA A 211 -9.04 3.58 -2.52
N ALA A 212 -7.89 3.78 -3.19
CA ALA A 212 -7.16 2.70 -3.87
C ALA A 212 -6.79 1.54 -2.93
N ILE A 213 -6.34 1.82 -1.70
CA ILE A 213 -6.02 0.78 -0.71
C ILE A 213 -7.27 -0.01 -0.28
N ARG A 214 -8.40 0.67 0.02
CA ARG A 214 -9.66 0.00 0.38
C ARG A 214 -10.17 -0.90 -0.74
N ILE A 215 -9.98 -0.48 -1.99
CA ILE A 215 -10.30 -1.24 -3.19
C ILE A 215 -9.44 -2.51 -3.26
N LYS A 216 -8.10 -2.39 -3.13
CA LYS A 216 -7.16 -3.53 -3.08
C LYS A 216 -7.47 -4.50 -1.92
N GLU A 217 -7.97 -3.98 -0.79
CA GLU A 217 -8.41 -4.75 0.37
C GLU A 217 -9.82 -5.40 0.26
N LYS A 218 -10.55 -5.19 -0.85
CA LYS A 218 -11.96 -5.61 -1.02
C LYS A 218 -12.92 -5.04 0.05
N ARG A 219 -12.66 -3.81 0.51
CA ARG A 219 -13.48 -3.03 1.47
C ARG A 219 -13.80 -1.62 0.96
N ALA A 220 -13.96 -1.48 -0.36
CA ALA A 220 -14.31 -0.21 -0.99
C ALA A 220 -15.67 0.31 -0.50
N LYS A 221 -15.75 1.62 -0.21
CA LYS A 221 -17.01 2.35 -0.11
C LYS A 221 -17.50 2.78 -1.49
N ALA A 222 -18.80 3.12 -1.60
CA ALA A 222 -19.39 3.74 -2.77
C ALA A 222 -18.59 4.95 -3.31
N ILE A 223 -18.05 5.79 -2.42
CA ILE A 223 -17.21 6.93 -2.79
C ILE A 223 -15.88 6.51 -3.44
N ASP A 224 -15.32 5.36 -3.07
CA ASP A 224 -14.03 4.89 -3.56
C ASP A 224 -14.14 4.47 -5.04
N PHE A 225 -15.25 3.86 -5.45
CA PHE A 225 -15.56 3.56 -6.86
C PHE A 225 -15.78 4.83 -7.71
N LEU A 226 -16.38 5.89 -7.14
CA LEU A 226 -16.49 7.19 -7.80
C LEU A 226 -15.12 7.87 -7.96
N ALA A 227 -14.26 7.79 -6.94
CA ALA A 227 -12.89 8.28 -7.02
C ALA A 227 -12.02 7.49 -8.03
N LEU A 228 -12.24 6.17 -8.15
CA LEU A 228 -11.57 5.32 -9.14
C LEU A 228 -11.95 5.71 -10.57
N ASN A 229 -13.24 5.97 -10.84
CA ASN A 229 -13.68 6.49 -12.15
C ASN A 229 -12.88 7.75 -12.54
N LEU A 230 -12.68 8.69 -11.62
CA LEU A 230 -11.93 9.93 -11.89
C LEU A 230 -10.44 9.71 -12.21
N LYS A 231 -9.79 8.65 -11.71
CA LYS A 231 -8.41 8.29 -12.10
C LYS A 231 -8.32 8.03 -13.61
N TYR A 232 -9.36 7.41 -14.17
CA TYR A 232 -9.42 7.06 -15.60
C TYR A 232 -10.01 8.16 -16.49
N VAL A 233 -10.72 9.16 -15.95
CA VAL A 233 -11.16 10.35 -16.72
C VAL A 233 -9.94 11.15 -17.20
N ASN A 234 -9.01 11.41 -16.29
CA ASN A 234 -7.79 12.19 -16.54
C ASN A 234 -6.56 11.30 -16.27
N PRO A 235 -6.19 10.39 -17.19
CA PRO A 235 -4.99 9.58 -17.04
C PRO A 235 -3.75 10.49 -16.94
N PRO A 236 -2.87 10.30 -15.94
CA PRO A 236 -1.68 11.12 -15.79
C PRO A 236 -0.71 10.87 -16.96
N VAL A 237 -0.51 11.89 -17.79
CA VAL A 237 0.20 11.78 -19.07
C VAL A 237 1.67 11.35 -18.93
N GLU A 238 2.29 11.59 -17.77
CA GLU A 238 3.72 11.30 -17.50
C GLU A 238 3.94 10.64 -16.12
N ALA A 239 3.12 9.65 -15.73
CA ALA A 239 3.40 8.80 -14.56
C ALA A 239 4.43 7.70 -14.93
N GLY A 240 5.72 8.06 -14.92
CA GLY A 240 6.79 7.18 -15.42
C GLY A 240 7.15 5.98 -14.53
N ASP A 241 7.17 4.80 -15.14
CA ASP A 241 7.93 3.57 -14.85
C ASP A 241 7.97 3.00 -13.40
N LYS A 242 7.18 3.54 -12.45
CA LYS A 242 7.32 3.22 -11.02
C LYS A 242 6.04 3.08 -10.20
N GLU A 243 4.88 3.33 -10.79
CA GLU A 243 3.58 3.06 -10.14
C GLU A 243 2.83 1.87 -10.77
N GLU A 244 3.37 1.26 -11.84
CA GLU A 244 2.70 0.19 -12.62
C GLU A 244 2.37 -1.08 -11.79
N GLU A 245 3.19 -1.45 -10.78
CA GLU A 245 2.93 -2.62 -9.91
C GLU A 245 1.70 -2.46 -8.98
N ASP A 246 1.24 -1.23 -8.74
CA ASP A 246 0.07 -0.94 -7.90
C ASP A 246 -1.21 -0.68 -8.73
N GLU A 247 -1.12 -0.60 -10.06
CA GLU A 247 -2.29 -0.33 -10.93
C GLU A 247 -3.16 -1.57 -11.18
N ASP A 248 -2.62 -2.78 -10.98
CA ASP A 248 -3.24 -4.05 -11.38
C ASP A 248 -4.65 -4.25 -10.80
N ALA A 249 -4.78 -4.11 -9.47
CA ALA A 249 -6.02 -4.34 -8.73
C ALA A 249 -7.16 -3.34 -9.06
N GLY A 250 -6.88 -2.25 -9.79
CA GLY A 250 -7.91 -1.33 -10.30
C GLY A 250 -8.52 -1.76 -11.64
N LEU A 251 -7.83 -2.62 -12.40
CA LEU A 251 -8.19 -2.99 -13.77
C LEU A 251 -9.09 -4.23 -13.86
N GLU A 252 -9.24 -5.00 -12.79
CA GLU A 252 -10.12 -6.19 -12.72
C GLU A 252 -11.58 -5.87 -12.34
N ILE A 253 -11.84 -4.70 -11.76
CA ILE A 253 -13.14 -4.39 -11.14
C ILE A 253 -14.09 -3.84 -12.17
N ASP A 254 -15.26 -4.45 -12.36
CA ASP A 254 -16.30 -3.91 -13.23
C ASP A 254 -16.72 -2.51 -12.74
N LEU A 255 -16.62 -1.52 -13.64
CA LEU A 255 -17.08 -0.16 -13.39
C LEU A 255 -18.46 -0.02 -14.03
N ASP A 256 -19.50 -0.02 -13.20
CA ASP A 256 -20.85 0.38 -13.60
C ASP A 256 -20.93 1.88 -13.91
N GLU A 257 -22.01 2.27 -14.60
CA GLU A 257 -22.37 3.67 -14.80
C GLU A 257 -22.49 4.39 -13.43
N PRO A 258 -21.85 5.55 -13.21
CA PRO A 258 -21.69 6.14 -11.87
C PRO A 258 -22.97 6.38 -11.07
N TYR A 259 -24.14 6.43 -11.71
CA TYR A 259 -25.44 6.60 -11.05
C TYR A 259 -26.11 5.30 -10.59
N ASN A 260 -25.65 4.12 -11.01
CA ASN A 260 -26.21 2.82 -10.58
C ASN A 260 -25.77 2.48 -9.13
N ILE A 261 -24.70 3.12 -8.64
CA ILE A 261 -24.18 2.97 -7.27
C ILE A 261 -25.25 3.27 -6.21
N PHE A 262 -26.24 4.12 -6.51
CA PHE A 262 -27.32 4.50 -5.59
C PHE A 262 -28.45 3.45 -5.46
N ASP A 263 -28.52 2.46 -6.34
CA ASP A 263 -29.58 1.45 -6.31
C ASP A 263 -29.29 0.37 -5.26
N ASN A 264 -28.01 0.06 -5.03
CA ASN A 264 -27.54 -0.90 -4.03
C ASN A 264 -27.18 -0.28 -2.66
N LEU A 265 -27.51 0.99 -2.44
CA LEU A 265 -27.03 1.79 -1.29
C LEU A 265 -28.13 2.01 -0.24
N SER A 266 -27.80 1.90 1.05
CA SER A 266 -28.75 2.19 2.14
C SER A 266 -29.00 3.70 2.31
N SER A 267 -30.07 4.08 3.01
CA SER A 267 -30.35 5.50 3.35
C SER A 267 -29.19 6.16 4.12
N GLU A 268 -28.70 5.51 5.18
CA GLU A 268 -27.55 5.99 5.97
C GLU A 268 -26.28 6.12 5.10
N GLN A 269 -26.01 5.15 4.23
CA GLN A 269 -24.87 5.17 3.31
C GLN A 269 -25.02 6.24 2.22
N THR A 270 -26.24 6.58 1.80
CA THR A 270 -26.52 7.66 0.85
C THR A 270 -26.25 9.03 1.49
N HIS A 271 -26.56 9.20 2.77
CA HIS A 271 -26.14 10.38 3.54
C HIS A 271 -24.63 10.45 3.75
N GLU A 272 -23.94 9.34 4.08
CA GLU A 272 -22.46 9.33 4.13
C GLU A 272 -21.86 9.72 2.77
N LEU A 273 -22.41 9.21 1.68
CA LEU A 273 -21.93 9.48 0.32
C LEU A 273 -22.15 10.94 -0.10
N HIS A 274 -23.29 11.56 0.26
CA HIS A 274 -23.51 12.99 0.08
C HIS A 274 -22.43 13.82 0.78
N ASP A 275 -22.16 13.52 2.06
CA ASP A 275 -21.16 14.22 2.86
C ASP A 275 -19.73 14.04 2.33
N ASP A 276 -19.38 12.83 1.86
CA ASP A 276 -18.08 12.56 1.26
C ASP A 276 -17.93 13.25 -0.12
N ILE A 277 -18.97 13.28 -0.97
CA ILE A 277 -18.94 14.05 -2.23
C ILE A 277 -18.82 15.55 -1.96
N GLN A 278 -19.47 16.07 -0.91
CA GLN A 278 -19.31 17.47 -0.49
C GLN A 278 -17.86 17.78 -0.05
N ARG A 279 -17.14 16.82 0.56
CA ARG A 279 -15.71 16.97 0.88
C ARG A 279 -14.86 16.99 -0.38
N TYR A 280 -15.12 16.09 -1.34
CA TYR A 280 -14.42 16.12 -2.63
C TYR A 280 -14.66 17.41 -3.42
N LEU A 281 -15.89 17.94 -3.45
CA LEU A 281 -16.21 19.25 -4.05
C LEU A 281 -15.46 20.44 -3.42
N ALA A 282 -15.03 20.32 -2.16
CA ALA A 282 -14.26 21.36 -1.46
C ALA A 282 -12.74 21.23 -1.63
N LEU A 283 -12.25 20.10 -2.14
CA LEU A 283 -10.83 19.77 -2.31
C LEU A 283 -10.38 19.71 -3.78
N GLU A 284 -11.28 19.35 -4.68
CA GLU A 284 -11.01 19.12 -6.10
C GLU A 284 -10.72 20.43 -6.86
N ARG A 285 -9.80 20.36 -7.84
CA ARG A 285 -9.36 21.53 -8.63
C ARG A 285 -9.55 21.40 -10.14
N SER A 286 -9.71 20.19 -10.66
CA SER A 286 -9.96 19.99 -12.09
C SER A 286 -11.41 20.32 -12.43
N GLU A 287 -11.63 21.21 -13.41
CA GLU A 287 -12.98 21.59 -13.86
C GLU A 287 -13.81 20.37 -14.28
N VAL A 288 -13.19 19.39 -14.96
CA VAL A 288 -13.86 18.14 -15.38
C VAL A 288 -14.30 17.30 -14.17
N ASN A 289 -13.47 17.25 -13.13
CA ASN A 289 -13.77 16.51 -11.90
C ASN A 289 -14.84 17.24 -11.06
N LEU A 290 -14.83 18.58 -11.05
CA LEU A 290 -15.89 19.40 -10.43
C LEU A 290 -17.22 19.23 -11.17
N ASP A 291 -17.21 19.17 -12.50
CA ASP A 291 -18.40 18.88 -13.31
C ASP A 291 -18.92 17.46 -12.99
N PHE A 292 -18.04 16.46 -12.89
CA PHE A 292 -18.43 15.11 -12.43
C PHE A 292 -19.07 15.13 -11.02
N TRP A 293 -18.40 15.71 -10.03
CA TRP A 293 -18.89 15.73 -8.65
C TRP A 293 -20.17 16.55 -8.46
N THR A 294 -20.37 17.64 -9.22
CA THR A 294 -21.61 18.43 -9.17
C THR A 294 -22.78 17.68 -9.80
N ASN A 295 -22.58 16.99 -10.92
CA ASN A 295 -23.61 16.11 -11.50
C ASN A 295 -23.92 14.92 -10.56
N MET A 296 -22.91 14.34 -9.91
CA MET A 296 -23.09 13.31 -8.88
C MET A 296 -23.92 13.83 -7.69
N MET A 297 -23.54 14.96 -7.11
CA MET A 297 -24.24 15.62 -6.00
C MET A 297 -25.72 15.90 -6.33
N LEU A 298 -26.04 16.17 -7.59
CA LEU A 298 -27.43 16.37 -8.03
C LEU A 298 -28.22 15.04 -8.08
N VAL A 299 -27.58 13.94 -8.49
CA VAL A 299 -28.17 12.58 -8.42
C VAL A 299 -28.29 12.09 -6.96
N CYS A 300 -27.35 12.43 -6.08
CA CYS A 300 -27.47 12.16 -4.64
C CYS A 300 -28.72 12.80 -4.04
N LYS A 301 -29.00 14.05 -4.42
CA LYS A 301 -30.15 14.81 -3.91
C LYS A 301 -31.46 14.22 -4.41
N ASP A 302 -31.58 13.93 -5.71
CA ASP A 302 -32.71 13.16 -6.25
C ASP A 302 -32.94 11.83 -5.50
N ARG A 303 -31.87 11.10 -5.15
CA ARG A 303 -32.00 9.87 -4.38
C ARG A 303 -32.49 10.10 -2.95
N LEU A 304 -31.96 11.10 -2.24
CA LEU A 304 -32.38 11.46 -0.88
C LEU A 304 -33.82 12.00 -0.85
N ASP A 305 -34.15 12.90 -1.79
CA ASP A 305 -35.50 13.46 -1.93
C ASP A 305 -36.53 12.34 -2.16
N ARG A 306 -36.21 11.34 -3.01
CA ARG A 306 -37.07 10.15 -3.21
C ARG A 306 -37.22 9.28 -1.98
N ILE A 307 -36.17 9.15 -1.17
CA ILE A 307 -36.25 8.42 0.12
C ILE A 307 -37.19 9.18 1.06
N GLU A 308 -37.02 10.50 1.21
CA GLU A 308 -37.93 11.32 2.02
C GLU A 308 -39.38 11.30 1.52
N THR A 309 -39.63 11.32 0.20
CA THR A 309 -41.01 11.25 -0.33
C THR A 309 -41.64 9.87 -0.14
N ASN A 310 -40.87 8.79 -0.29
CA ASN A 310 -41.36 7.43 -0.06
C ASN A 310 -41.71 7.21 1.41
N GLU A 311 -40.90 7.75 2.34
CA GLU A 311 -41.19 7.72 3.79
C GLU A 311 -42.41 8.57 4.18
N ARG A 312 -42.71 9.66 3.44
CA ARG A 312 -43.81 10.60 3.77
C ARG A 312 -45.15 10.28 3.12
N MET A 313 -45.17 9.84 1.86
CA MET A 313 -46.39 9.85 1.03
C MET A 313 -46.95 8.47 0.68
N GLY A 314 -46.16 7.41 0.77
CA GLY A 314 -46.53 6.10 0.21
C GLY A 314 -46.39 6.03 -1.31
N VAL A 315 -46.34 4.80 -1.85
CA VAL A 315 -45.72 4.53 -3.16
C VAL A 315 -46.61 4.85 -4.36
N GLU A 316 -47.93 4.68 -4.26
CA GLU A 316 -48.75 4.35 -5.44
C GLU A 316 -49.03 5.52 -6.41
N ALA A 317 -49.43 6.69 -5.91
CA ALA A 317 -49.97 7.75 -6.77
C ALA A 317 -48.89 8.51 -7.56
N ALA A 318 -47.74 8.79 -6.94
CA ALA A 318 -46.62 9.46 -7.62
C ALA A 318 -45.92 8.53 -8.62
N ALA A 319 -45.76 7.25 -8.27
CA ALA A 319 -44.94 6.31 -9.04
C ALA A 319 -45.40 6.09 -10.49
N ALA A 320 -46.71 6.16 -10.78
CA ALA A 320 -47.21 6.02 -12.15
C ALA A 320 -46.78 7.20 -13.04
N VAL A 321 -46.88 8.43 -12.53
CA VAL A 321 -46.41 9.64 -13.24
C VAL A 321 -44.87 9.69 -13.28
N GLU A 322 -44.19 9.18 -12.24
CA GLU A 322 -42.74 8.95 -12.27
C GLU A 322 -42.31 7.98 -13.37
N SER A 323 -43.01 6.84 -13.54
CA SER A 323 -42.65 5.81 -14.52
C SER A 323 -42.87 6.30 -15.95
N ASP A 324 -43.95 7.03 -16.22
CA ASP A 324 -44.23 7.56 -17.55
C ASP A 324 -43.23 8.65 -17.95
N ILE A 325 -42.88 9.55 -17.02
CA ILE A 325 -41.80 10.52 -17.21
C ILE A 325 -40.45 9.81 -17.40
N THR A 326 -40.18 8.75 -16.63
CA THR A 326 -38.94 7.96 -16.72
C THR A 326 -38.82 7.24 -18.07
N ALA A 327 -39.90 6.65 -18.58
CA ALA A 327 -39.96 6.04 -19.91
C ALA A 327 -39.86 7.09 -21.04
N LEU A 328 -40.35 8.31 -20.82
CA LEU A 328 -40.21 9.41 -21.77
C LEU A 328 -38.80 10.02 -21.79
N LEU A 329 -38.03 9.93 -20.71
CA LEU A 329 -36.68 10.52 -20.61
C LEU A 329 -35.53 9.52 -20.81
N SER A 330 -35.78 8.21 -20.66
CA SER A 330 -34.77 7.17 -20.90
C SER A 330 -34.34 7.10 -22.36
N GLY A 331 -33.10 6.65 -22.60
CA GLY A 331 -32.51 6.48 -23.94
C GLY A 331 -32.16 7.78 -24.69
N LYS A 332 -32.59 8.96 -24.22
CA LYS A 332 -32.38 10.24 -24.91
C LYS A 332 -30.99 10.82 -24.69
N THR A 333 -30.47 11.50 -25.71
CA THR A 333 -29.15 12.17 -25.65
C THR A 333 -29.20 13.47 -24.85
N TYR A 334 -28.04 13.97 -24.40
CA TYR A 334 -27.96 15.24 -23.67
C TYR A 334 -28.58 16.41 -24.45
N ASP A 335 -28.36 16.49 -25.77
CA ASP A 335 -28.88 17.58 -26.60
C ASP A 335 -30.38 17.47 -26.86
N GLU A 336 -30.93 16.25 -26.95
CA GLU A 336 -32.39 16.04 -26.93
C GLU A 336 -33.02 16.49 -25.62
N LEU A 337 -32.38 16.19 -24.47
CA LEU A 337 -32.82 16.68 -23.16
C LEU A 337 -32.68 18.21 -23.04
N VAL A 338 -31.72 18.84 -23.73
CA VAL A 338 -31.65 20.32 -23.88
C VAL A 338 -32.80 20.87 -24.73
N GLY A 339 -33.11 20.22 -25.85
CA GLY A 339 -34.26 20.57 -26.69
C GLY A 339 -35.59 20.45 -25.94
N LEU A 340 -35.78 19.35 -25.20
CA LEU A 340 -36.95 19.11 -24.38
C LEU A 340 -37.08 20.13 -23.25
N GLN A 341 -36.01 20.45 -22.50
CA GLN A 341 -36.09 21.52 -21.50
C GLN A 341 -36.56 22.85 -22.12
N ARG A 342 -36.05 23.22 -23.30
CA ARG A 342 -36.47 24.45 -24.00
C ARG A 342 -37.95 24.41 -24.38
N GLY A 343 -38.44 23.27 -24.89
CA GLY A 343 -39.86 23.07 -25.22
C GLY A 343 -40.78 23.12 -24.00
N VAL A 344 -40.38 22.49 -22.88
CA VAL A 344 -41.10 22.53 -21.60
C VAL A 344 -41.15 23.96 -21.06
N GLN A 345 -40.03 24.67 -21.04
CA GLN A 345 -39.98 26.07 -20.60
C GLN A 345 -40.83 26.99 -21.50
N GLN A 346 -40.85 26.75 -22.81
CA GLN A 346 -41.73 27.48 -23.72
C GLN A 346 -43.21 27.22 -23.44
N LYS A 347 -43.61 25.97 -23.15
CA LYS A 347 -44.98 25.64 -22.76
C LYS A 347 -45.37 26.23 -21.39
N LEU A 348 -44.50 26.16 -20.39
CA LEU A 348 -44.74 26.77 -19.07
C LEU A 348 -44.81 28.31 -19.14
N SER A 349 -44.13 28.93 -20.12
CA SER A 349 -44.25 30.38 -20.40
C SER A 349 -45.42 30.77 -21.32
N SER A 350 -46.17 29.79 -21.84
CA SER A 350 -47.33 30.04 -22.72
C SER A 350 -48.61 30.19 -21.90
N VAL A 351 -49.54 31.02 -22.37
CA VAL A 351 -50.81 31.31 -21.66
C VAL A 351 -51.87 30.22 -21.93
N GLU A 352 -51.44 28.97 -22.07
CA GLU A 352 -52.34 27.81 -22.08
C GLU A 352 -52.64 27.40 -20.63
N PRO A 353 -53.86 26.91 -20.33
CA PRO A 353 -54.16 26.33 -19.02
C PRO A 353 -53.54 24.93 -18.92
N VAL A 354 -52.31 24.85 -18.40
CA VAL A 354 -51.55 23.59 -18.28
C VAL A 354 -51.24 23.26 -16.82
N ASP A 355 -51.14 21.96 -16.52
CA ASP A 355 -50.77 21.41 -15.20
C ASP A 355 -49.33 21.82 -14.81
N THR A 356 -49.21 22.87 -14.00
CA THR A 356 -47.93 23.42 -13.54
C THR A 356 -47.08 22.37 -12.84
N ASP A 357 -47.69 21.57 -11.98
CA ASP A 357 -47.03 20.67 -11.05
C ASP A 357 -46.41 19.49 -11.83
N TYR A 358 -47.10 19.01 -12.87
CA TYR A 358 -46.56 18.04 -13.83
C TYR A 358 -45.34 18.60 -14.58
N TRP A 359 -45.41 19.81 -15.15
CA TRP A 359 -44.31 20.35 -15.96
C TRP A 359 -43.12 20.83 -15.11
N GLU A 360 -43.33 21.29 -13.88
CA GLU A 360 -42.25 21.57 -12.92
C GLU A 360 -41.60 20.27 -12.41
N GLY A 361 -42.39 19.24 -12.11
CA GLY A 361 -41.89 17.89 -11.81
C GLY A 361 -41.06 17.30 -12.96
N LEU A 362 -41.51 17.48 -14.21
CA LEU A 362 -40.77 17.09 -15.40
C LEU A 362 -39.51 17.94 -15.60
N LEU A 363 -39.53 19.24 -15.30
CA LEU A 363 -38.36 20.12 -15.39
C LEU A 363 -37.27 19.68 -14.40
N ASN A 364 -37.63 19.39 -13.16
CA ASN A 364 -36.71 18.90 -12.14
C ASN A 364 -36.09 17.56 -12.57
N LYS A 365 -36.91 16.62 -13.05
CA LYS A 365 -36.44 15.34 -13.61
C LYS A 365 -35.57 15.52 -14.85
N LEU A 366 -35.86 16.48 -15.73
CA LEU A 366 -35.01 16.80 -16.89
C LEU A 366 -33.60 17.26 -16.48
N VAL A 367 -33.44 18.01 -15.38
CA VAL A 367 -32.12 18.39 -14.86
C VAL A 367 -31.36 17.16 -14.35
N ILE A 368 -32.05 16.25 -13.65
CA ILE A 368 -31.45 14.98 -13.17
C ILE A 368 -31.04 14.07 -14.34
N TRP A 369 -31.90 13.91 -15.35
CA TRP A 369 -31.59 13.12 -16.54
C TRP A 369 -30.45 13.72 -17.36
N LYS A 370 -30.32 15.05 -17.42
CA LYS A 370 -29.13 15.72 -17.98
C LYS A 370 -27.86 15.44 -17.19
N ALA A 371 -27.93 15.42 -15.87
CA ALA A 371 -26.79 15.05 -15.03
C ALA A 371 -26.38 13.59 -15.28
N LYS A 372 -27.34 12.66 -15.32
CA LYS A 372 -27.10 11.25 -15.70
C LYS A 372 -26.49 11.12 -17.10
N ALA A 373 -26.98 11.87 -18.09
CA ALA A 373 -26.41 11.88 -19.44
C ALA A 373 -24.97 12.43 -19.49
N LYS A 374 -24.66 13.52 -18.75
CA LYS A 374 -23.27 13.99 -18.59
C LYS A 374 -22.37 12.92 -17.94
N LEU A 375 -22.85 12.28 -16.88
CA LEU A 375 -22.13 11.23 -16.17
C LEU A 375 -21.88 9.99 -17.06
N LYS A 376 -22.85 9.61 -17.90
CA LYS A 376 -22.69 8.55 -18.91
C LYS A 376 -21.62 8.93 -19.94
N ASN A 377 -21.65 10.15 -20.49
CA ASN A 377 -20.65 10.62 -21.45
C ASN A 377 -19.23 10.60 -20.85
N LEU A 378 -19.06 10.99 -19.57
CA LEU A 378 -17.78 10.91 -18.86
C LEU A 378 -17.36 9.45 -18.60
N HIS A 379 -18.30 8.58 -18.23
CA HIS A 379 -18.06 7.16 -18.03
C HIS A 379 -17.68 6.43 -19.33
N GLU A 380 -18.26 6.80 -20.47
CA GLU A 380 -17.80 6.29 -21.77
C GLU A 380 -16.35 6.67 -22.07
N VAL A 381 -15.88 7.86 -21.66
CA VAL A 381 -14.45 8.22 -21.76
C VAL A 381 -13.60 7.37 -20.82
N VAL A 382 -14.04 7.15 -19.58
CA VAL A 382 -13.38 6.22 -18.63
C VAL A 382 -13.23 4.82 -19.22
N VAL A 383 -14.31 4.25 -19.77
CA VAL A 383 -14.30 2.90 -20.35
C VAL A 383 -13.41 2.83 -21.59
N ARG A 384 -13.39 3.86 -22.44
CA ARG A 384 -12.48 3.94 -23.60
C ARG A 384 -11.01 4.01 -23.15
N ASN A 385 -10.69 4.87 -22.19
CA ASN A 385 -9.33 5.04 -21.65
C ASN A 385 -8.84 3.75 -20.97
N ARG A 386 -9.68 3.11 -20.15
CA ARG A 386 -9.37 1.82 -19.51
C ARG A 386 -9.21 0.70 -20.54
N LEU A 387 -10.04 0.65 -21.58
CA LEU A 387 -9.89 -0.31 -22.68
C LEU A 387 -8.60 -0.08 -23.47
N GLU A 388 -8.14 1.17 -23.61
CA GLU A 388 -6.85 1.48 -24.21
C GLU A 388 -5.67 1.06 -23.30
N GLN A 389 -5.75 1.29 -21.99
CA GLN A 389 -4.76 0.79 -21.02
C GLN A 389 -4.69 -0.74 -20.99
N LEU A 390 -5.83 -1.44 -20.96
CA LEU A 390 -5.89 -2.90 -21.08
C LEU A 390 -5.25 -3.39 -22.39
N ARG A 391 -5.52 -2.71 -23.51
CA ARG A 391 -4.88 -2.99 -24.80
C ARG A 391 -3.39 -2.63 -24.83
N LYS A 392 -2.90 -1.66 -24.04
CA LYS A 392 -1.46 -1.38 -23.88
C LYS A 392 -0.81 -2.56 -23.14
N ARG A 393 -1.31 -2.88 -21.95
CA ARG A 393 -0.85 -4.01 -21.12
C ARG A 393 -0.86 -5.34 -21.87
N GLN A 394 -1.91 -5.66 -22.64
CA GLN A 394 -1.95 -6.88 -23.47
C GLN A 394 -0.89 -6.93 -24.57
N ARG A 395 -0.44 -5.78 -25.10
CA ARG A 395 0.69 -5.72 -26.04
C ARG A 395 2.01 -5.87 -25.29
N ASP A 396 2.16 -5.21 -24.16
CA ASP A 396 3.38 -5.22 -23.36
C ASP A 396 3.65 -6.63 -22.79
N GLU A 397 2.62 -7.31 -22.27
CA GLU A 397 2.64 -8.72 -21.86
C GLU A 397 2.95 -9.66 -23.04
N ALA A 398 2.34 -9.45 -24.20
CA ALA A 398 2.65 -10.24 -25.40
C ALA A 398 4.10 -10.03 -25.88
N LEU A 399 4.66 -8.82 -25.68
CA LEU A 399 6.06 -8.52 -25.97
C LEU A 399 6.99 -9.23 -24.98
N GLN A 400 6.71 -9.16 -23.68
CA GLN A 400 7.45 -9.89 -22.64
C GLN A 400 7.40 -11.40 -22.86
N ALA A 401 6.24 -11.96 -23.19
CA ALA A 401 6.10 -13.39 -23.52
C ALA A 401 6.86 -13.76 -24.80
N GLN A 402 6.89 -12.87 -25.81
CA GLN A 402 7.70 -13.06 -27.02
C GLN A 402 9.21 -13.02 -26.69
N GLU A 403 9.65 -12.10 -25.84
CA GLU A 403 11.04 -12.02 -25.38
C GLU A 403 11.44 -13.22 -24.52
N GLU A 404 10.58 -13.69 -23.62
CA GLU A 404 10.84 -14.88 -22.81
C GLU A 404 10.96 -16.13 -23.69
N LEU A 405 10.03 -16.33 -24.64
CA LEU A 405 10.09 -17.43 -25.60
C LEU A 405 11.37 -17.35 -26.46
N LEU A 406 11.72 -16.17 -26.95
CA LEU A 406 12.93 -15.96 -27.75
C LEU A 406 14.21 -16.18 -26.92
N ALA A 407 14.23 -15.75 -25.66
CA ALA A 407 15.31 -16.04 -24.70
C ALA A 407 15.34 -17.51 -24.25
N GLY A 408 14.21 -18.22 -24.27
CA GLY A 408 14.12 -19.66 -24.05
C GLY A 408 14.71 -20.44 -25.23
N VAL A 409 14.35 -20.07 -26.46
CA VAL A 409 14.93 -20.61 -27.70
C VAL A 409 16.43 -20.30 -27.79
N ALA A 410 16.85 -19.08 -27.46
CA ALA A 410 18.27 -18.72 -27.39
C ALA A 410 19.01 -19.52 -26.30
N ARG A 411 18.40 -19.77 -25.14
CA ARG A 411 18.98 -20.64 -24.09
C ARG A 411 19.07 -22.10 -24.52
N THR A 412 18.12 -22.62 -25.29
CA THR A 412 18.20 -24.01 -25.84
C THR A 412 19.20 -24.13 -26.98
N ALA A 413 19.33 -23.12 -27.84
CA ALA A 413 20.38 -23.05 -28.85
C ALA A 413 21.77 -23.01 -28.18
N SER A 414 22.00 -22.08 -27.27
CA SER A 414 23.26 -21.98 -26.51
C SER A 414 23.54 -23.22 -25.66
N ARG A 415 22.52 -23.96 -25.19
CA ARG A 415 22.71 -25.21 -24.45
C ARG A 415 23.15 -26.37 -25.36
N ARG A 416 22.71 -26.40 -26.63
CA ARG A 416 23.29 -27.31 -27.63
C ARG A 416 24.76 -26.96 -27.87
N THR A 417 25.07 -25.69 -28.16
CA THR A 417 26.46 -25.23 -28.35
C THR A 417 27.34 -25.46 -27.12
N ALA A 418 26.79 -25.39 -25.90
CA ALA A 418 27.53 -25.61 -24.67
C ALA A 418 27.82 -27.09 -24.36
N GLN A 419 27.15 -28.05 -25.03
CA GLN A 419 27.48 -29.47 -24.91
C GLN A 419 28.64 -29.89 -25.83
N ASP A 420 29.01 -29.07 -26.82
CA ASP A 420 30.14 -29.33 -27.75
C ASP A 420 31.53 -28.91 -27.20
N VAL A 421 31.60 -28.17 -26.08
CA VAL A 421 32.84 -27.47 -25.66
C VAL A 421 33.67 -28.18 -24.58
N THR A 422 33.36 -29.43 -24.22
CA THR A 422 34.14 -30.22 -23.24
C THR A 422 34.62 -31.56 -23.80
N ALA A 423 35.21 -31.53 -24.99
CA ALA A 423 36.03 -32.61 -25.54
C ALA A 423 37.24 -32.02 -26.29
N GLU A 424 38.39 -31.92 -25.62
CA GLU A 424 39.67 -31.71 -26.32
C GLU A 424 40.10 -33.01 -26.99
N THR A 425 39.55 -33.24 -28.19
CA THR A 425 40.05 -34.24 -29.15
C THR A 425 40.75 -33.51 -30.29
N GLU A 426 41.75 -34.16 -30.90
CA GLU A 426 42.52 -33.59 -32.02
C GLU A 426 41.63 -33.25 -33.23
N LEU A 427 42.14 -32.44 -34.16
CA LEU A 427 41.47 -32.04 -35.41
C LEU A 427 41.29 -33.23 -36.38
N VAL A 428 40.40 -34.13 -36.01
CA VAL A 428 39.68 -35.00 -36.93
C VAL A 428 38.48 -34.18 -37.40
N GLU A 429 38.46 -33.81 -38.68
CA GLU A 429 37.18 -33.47 -39.30
C GLU A 429 36.27 -34.69 -39.13
N GLU A 430 35.12 -34.54 -38.49
CA GLU A 430 33.98 -35.40 -38.81
C GLU A 430 33.52 -35.05 -40.24
N VAL A 431 34.33 -35.52 -41.19
CA VAL A 431 33.83 -36.30 -42.29
C VAL A 431 32.89 -37.33 -41.69
N ILE A 432 31.62 -36.92 -41.56
CA ILE A 432 30.48 -37.82 -41.71
C ILE A 432 30.90 -38.74 -42.85
N PRO A 433 31.11 -40.05 -42.61
CA PRO A 433 31.42 -40.95 -43.69
C PRO A 433 30.36 -40.74 -44.75
N ALA A 434 30.77 -40.63 -46.01
CA ALA A 434 29.82 -40.89 -47.08
C ALA A 434 29.44 -42.37 -46.97
N GLU A 435 28.49 -42.68 -46.08
CA GLU A 435 27.31 -43.43 -46.50
C GLU A 435 26.94 -42.83 -47.86
N GLU A 436 27.26 -43.57 -48.92
CA GLU A 436 27.12 -43.10 -50.29
C GLU A 436 25.65 -42.79 -50.48
N MET A 437 25.27 -41.51 -50.38
CA MET A 437 23.89 -41.05 -50.20
C MET A 437 22.99 -41.73 -51.24
N GLU A 438 22.30 -42.81 -50.82
CA GLU A 438 22.00 -43.92 -51.74
C GLU A 438 21.24 -43.38 -52.94
N MET A 439 21.87 -43.48 -54.12
CA MET A 439 21.57 -42.57 -55.24
C MET A 439 20.14 -42.79 -55.72
N TYR A 440 19.23 -41.95 -55.22
CA TYR A 440 17.79 -42.20 -55.07
C TYR A 440 17.20 -43.15 -56.13
N ASP A 441 17.11 -44.42 -55.77
CA ASP A 441 16.42 -45.41 -56.59
C ASP A 441 14.91 -45.30 -56.39
N ARG A 442 14.14 -45.50 -57.45
CA ARG A 442 12.67 -45.37 -57.42
C ARG A 442 11.98 -46.52 -56.66
N ALA A 443 12.74 -47.50 -56.18
CA ALA A 443 12.32 -48.48 -55.19
C ALA A 443 12.25 -47.91 -53.75
N MET A 444 12.95 -46.81 -53.44
CA MET A 444 12.94 -46.15 -52.12
C MET A 444 11.68 -45.31 -51.89
N SER A 445 11.06 -44.80 -52.94
CA SER A 445 9.69 -44.28 -52.87
C SER A 445 8.68 -45.43 -52.78
N PRO A 446 7.63 -45.32 -51.94
CA PRO A 446 6.49 -46.23 -52.00
C PRO A 446 5.95 -46.35 -53.44
N PRO A 447 5.63 -47.56 -53.92
CA PRO A 447 5.10 -47.73 -55.26
C PRO A 447 3.78 -46.98 -55.39
N LEU A 448 3.58 -46.28 -56.52
CA LEU A 448 2.36 -45.52 -56.80
C LEU A 448 1.14 -46.44 -56.66
N ILE A 449 0.33 -46.19 -55.62
CA ILE A 449 -0.83 -47.02 -55.32
C ILE A 449 -1.88 -46.77 -56.39
N ASP A 450 -2.30 -47.85 -57.05
CA ASP A 450 -3.37 -47.81 -58.03
C ASP A 450 -4.70 -47.57 -57.29
N ILE A 451 -5.26 -46.37 -57.46
CA ILE A 451 -6.49 -45.89 -56.81
C ILE A 451 -7.67 -46.86 -57.06
N THR A 452 -7.64 -47.63 -58.17
CA THR A 452 -8.66 -48.64 -58.46
C THR A 452 -8.61 -49.88 -57.56
N LYS A 453 -7.54 -50.05 -56.77
CA LYS A 453 -7.29 -51.20 -55.88
C LYS A 453 -7.42 -50.91 -54.38
N LEU A 454 -7.54 -49.65 -53.99
CA LEU A 454 -7.81 -49.23 -52.60
C LEU A 454 -9.14 -49.79 -52.07
N SER A 455 -9.29 -49.92 -50.76
CA SER A 455 -10.58 -50.20 -50.10
C SER A 455 -11.62 -49.13 -50.39
N THR A 456 -12.91 -49.37 -50.10
CA THR A 456 -13.96 -48.35 -50.19
C THR A 456 -13.60 -47.12 -49.34
N ASP A 457 -13.24 -47.38 -48.10
CA ASP A 457 -13.01 -46.41 -47.03
C ASP A 457 -11.75 -45.57 -47.30
N GLU A 458 -10.79 -46.13 -48.05
CA GLU A 458 -9.55 -45.46 -48.47
C GLU A 458 -9.75 -44.56 -49.71
N ARG A 459 -10.82 -44.75 -50.48
CA ARG A 459 -11.16 -43.91 -51.66
C ARG A 459 -11.90 -42.63 -51.28
N GLU A 460 -12.40 -42.55 -50.05
CA GLU A 460 -13.07 -41.36 -49.50
C GLU A 460 -12.06 -40.38 -48.85
N ILE A 461 -10.77 -40.75 -48.79
CA ILE A 461 -9.68 -39.88 -48.32
C ILE A 461 -9.34 -38.86 -49.41
N ASP A 462 -9.32 -37.57 -49.04
CA ASP A 462 -9.02 -36.48 -49.97
C ASP A 462 -7.55 -36.48 -50.41
N ILE A 463 -7.30 -36.46 -51.72
CA ILE A 463 -5.96 -36.62 -52.31
C ILE A 463 -5.39 -35.24 -52.67
N VAL A 464 -4.77 -34.60 -51.68
CA VAL A 464 -4.13 -33.27 -51.83
C VAL A 464 -2.75 -33.39 -52.49
N LEU A 465 -2.44 -32.49 -53.43
CA LEU A 465 -1.12 -32.38 -54.06
C LEU A 465 -0.16 -31.54 -53.18
N ASP A 466 1.13 -31.86 -53.13
CA ASP A 466 2.17 -31.09 -52.39
C ASP A 466 2.11 -29.58 -52.68
N VAL A 467 1.85 -29.23 -53.95
CA VAL A 467 1.74 -27.84 -54.40
C VAL A 467 0.53 -27.12 -53.80
N ASP A 468 -0.57 -27.83 -53.55
CA ASP A 468 -1.82 -27.27 -53.03
C ASP A 468 -1.85 -27.30 -51.49
N ASP A 469 -1.34 -28.36 -50.86
CA ASP A 469 -1.13 -28.41 -49.40
C ASP A 469 -0.20 -27.27 -48.96
N ARG A 470 0.96 -27.10 -49.61
CA ARG A 470 1.90 -26.02 -49.27
C ARG A 470 1.29 -24.64 -49.51
N GLN A 471 0.44 -24.48 -50.52
CA GLN A 471 -0.33 -23.24 -50.70
C GLN A 471 -1.34 -23.02 -49.57
N ALA A 472 -2.07 -24.04 -49.14
CA ALA A 472 -2.99 -23.96 -48.00
C ALA A 472 -2.22 -23.61 -46.71
N LEU A 473 -1.07 -24.24 -46.46
CA LEU A 473 -0.20 -24.00 -45.31
C LEU A 473 0.34 -22.55 -45.30
N PHE A 474 0.75 -22.01 -46.46
CA PHE A 474 1.14 -20.59 -46.58
C PHE A 474 -0.05 -19.62 -46.44
N GLN A 475 -1.25 -20.00 -46.88
CA GLN A 475 -2.47 -19.21 -46.68
C GLN A 475 -2.89 -19.17 -45.20
N GLN A 476 -2.90 -20.32 -44.51
CA GLN A 476 -3.12 -20.40 -43.07
C GLN A 476 -2.09 -19.58 -42.29
N ARG A 477 -0.80 -19.69 -42.64
CA ARG A 477 0.27 -18.87 -42.03
C ARG A 477 0.04 -17.36 -42.24
N ARG A 478 -0.47 -16.95 -43.41
CA ARG A 478 -0.87 -15.55 -43.66
C ARG A 478 -2.12 -15.15 -42.86
N ALA A 479 -3.10 -16.03 -42.71
CA ALA A 479 -4.30 -15.78 -41.92
C ALA A 479 -3.96 -15.56 -40.43
N VAL A 480 -3.13 -16.44 -39.84
CA VAL A 480 -2.65 -16.32 -38.45
C VAL A 480 -1.79 -15.06 -38.25
N ALA A 481 -0.95 -14.69 -39.23
CA ALA A 481 -0.19 -13.45 -39.18
C ALA A 481 -1.05 -12.18 -39.38
N ALA A 482 -2.22 -12.29 -40.03
CA ALA A 482 -3.16 -11.20 -40.24
C ALA A 482 -4.17 -11.05 -39.09
N SER A 483 -4.48 -12.13 -38.36
CA SER A 483 -5.30 -12.08 -37.15
C SER A 483 -4.56 -11.32 -36.04
N ARG A 484 -4.88 -10.03 -35.90
CA ARG A 484 -4.42 -9.13 -34.81
C ARG A 484 -4.77 -9.63 -33.39
N PHE A 485 -5.58 -10.67 -33.30
CA PHE A 485 -5.99 -11.34 -32.09
C PHE A 485 -5.98 -12.84 -32.40
N VAL A 486 -4.90 -13.51 -32.04
CA VAL A 486 -4.91 -14.96 -31.85
C VAL A 486 -5.31 -15.17 -30.39
N PRO A 487 -6.55 -15.58 -30.07
CA PRO A 487 -6.85 -15.97 -28.71
C PRO A 487 -5.93 -17.14 -28.38
N LYS A 488 -5.06 -16.96 -27.38
CA LYS A 488 -4.38 -18.08 -26.73
C LYS A 488 -5.51 -18.97 -26.23
N VAL A 489 -5.71 -20.13 -26.86
CA VAL A 489 -6.61 -21.15 -26.33
C VAL A 489 -5.96 -21.63 -25.06
N SER A 490 -6.33 -21.00 -23.94
CA SER A 490 -6.22 -21.64 -22.65
C SER A 490 -6.86 -23.01 -22.82
N GLN A 491 -6.14 -24.06 -22.41
CA GLN A 491 -6.85 -25.28 -22.03
C GLN A 491 -7.94 -24.83 -21.05
N PRO A 492 -9.19 -25.27 -21.21
CA PRO A 492 -10.23 -24.92 -20.26
C PRO A 492 -9.93 -25.64 -18.94
N GLU A 493 -9.10 -25.01 -18.11
CA GLU A 493 -9.40 -24.92 -16.69
C GLU A 493 -10.86 -24.50 -16.63
N ALA A 494 -11.71 -25.47 -16.31
CA ALA A 494 -13.13 -25.25 -16.28
C ALA A 494 -13.38 -24.19 -15.21
N VAL A 495 -13.79 -22.99 -15.63
CA VAL A 495 -14.50 -22.06 -14.77
C VAL A 495 -15.78 -22.77 -14.38
N GLU A 496 -15.69 -23.59 -13.33
CA GLU A 496 -16.85 -24.26 -12.76
C GLU A 496 -17.78 -23.14 -12.31
N VAL A 497 -18.91 -23.01 -13.00
CA VAL A 497 -20.07 -22.30 -12.48
C VAL A 497 -20.46 -23.05 -11.22
N GLN A 498 -19.99 -22.54 -10.09
CA GLN A 498 -20.29 -23.11 -8.79
C GLN A 498 -21.78 -22.89 -8.56
N ASN A 499 -22.57 -23.94 -8.79
CA ASN A 499 -23.91 -24.00 -8.23
C ASN A 499 -23.74 -23.92 -6.71
N GLU A 500 -24.16 -22.81 -6.10
CA GLU A 500 -24.08 -22.57 -4.66
C GLU A 500 -25.11 -23.44 -3.90
N GLU A 501 -24.94 -24.75 -3.95
CA GLU A 501 -25.44 -25.60 -2.87
C GLU A 501 -24.67 -25.22 -1.60
N ALA A 502 -25.38 -24.68 -0.62
CA ALA A 502 -24.78 -24.00 0.53
C ALA A 502 -23.79 -24.92 1.27
N ALA A 503 -22.50 -24.55 1.23
CA ALA A 503 -21.40 -25.33 1.79
C ALA A 503 -21.69 -25.75 3.24
N SER A 504 -21.55 -27.04 3.53
CA SER A 504 -21.79 -27.55 4.87
C SER A 504 -20.76 -26.98 5.85
N GLY A 505 -21.12 -26.90 7.13
CA GLY A 505 -20.18 -26.48 8.18
C GLY A 505 -18.94 -27.39 8.31
N ALA A 506 -19.00 -28.61 7.76
CA ALA A 506 -17.85 -29.50 7.63
C ALA A 506 -16.91 -29.09 6.48
N ASP A 507 -17.45 -28.52 5.41
CA ASP A 507 -16.75 -28.27 4.15
C ASP A 507 -15.92 -27.00 4.29
N LEU A 508 -16.54 -25.94 4.84
CA LEU A 508 -15.87 -24.72 5.33
C LEU A 508 -14.76 -25.04 6.34
N ALA A 509 -14.97 -26.03 7.22
CA ALA A 509 -13.95 -26.45 8.18
C ALA A 509 -12.77 -27.18 7.52
N SER A 510 -13.02 -27.98 6.48
CA SER A 510 -11.97 -28.63 5.69
C SER A 510 -11.14 -27.63 4.88
N GLU A 511 -11.80 -26.61 4.31
CA GLU A 511 -11.15 -25.54 3.55
C GLU A 511 -10.32 -24.62 4.47
N ALA A 512 -10.82 -24.32 5.67
CA ALA A 512 -10.07 -23.60 6.69
C ALA A 512 -8.82 -24.37 7.16
N LEU A 513 -8.91 -25.70 7.30
CA LEU A 513 -7.74 -26.55 7.60
C LEU A 513 -6.73 -26.57 6.43
N TYR A 514 -7.21 -26.56 5.18
CA TYR A 514 -6.35 -26.47 4.00
C TYR A 514 -5.59 -25.13 3.96
N ARG A 515 -6.30 -24.01 4.17
CA ARG A 515 -5.64 -22.68 4.28
C ARG A 515 -4.62 -22.65 5.42
N ALA A 516 -4.96 -23.15 6.60
CA ALA A 516 -4.07 -23.12 7.76
C ALA A 516 -2.80 -23.98 7.62
N GLU A 517 -2.85 -25.11 6.89
CA GLU A 517 -1.64 -25.90 6.62
C GLU A 517 -0.80 -25.31 5.47
N ALA A 518 -1.42 -24.63 4.50
CA ALA A 518 -0.74 -23.89 3.43
C ALA A 518 -0.09 -22.58 3.93
N GLU A 519 -0.70 -21.92 4.92
CA GLU A 519 -0.14 -20.74 5.63
C GLU A 519 0.93 -21.13 6.66
N LYS A 520 1.09 -22.41 7.00
CA LYS A 520 2.17 -22.85 7.90
C LYS A 520 3.50 -22.89 7.13
N ASP A 521 4.42 -22.03 7.56
CA ASP A 521 5.82 -22.01 7.16
C ASP A 521 6.47 -23.41 7.18
N LEU A 522 7.36 -23.64 6.22
CA LEU A 522 8.20 -24.83 6.14
C LEU A 522 9.30 -24.75 7.20
N ASP A 523 9.30 -25.69 8.14
CA ASP A 523 10.44 -25.89 9.04
C ASP A 523 11.68 -26.34 8.24
N GLU A 524 12.90 -26.04 8.68
CA GLU A 524 14.16 -26.30 7.94
C GLU A 524 14.42 -27.80 7.61
N GLU A 525 13.67 -28.69 8.27
CA GLU A 525 13.67 -30.15 8.10
C GLU A 525 12.40 -30.69 7.39
N GLU A 526 11.56 -29.84 6.82
CA GLU A 526 10.34 -30.22 6.06
C GLU A 526 10.37 -29.69 4.61
N GLU A 527 10.39 -30.59 3.64
CA GLU A 527 10.38 -30.28 2.20
C GLU A 527 9.02 -30.68 1.56
N LEU A 528 8.53 -29.88 0.60
CA LEU A 528 7.26 -30.16 -0.09
C LEU A 528 7.38 -31.38 -1.02
N PHE A 529 6.39 -32.28 -0.98
CA PHE A 529 6.45 -33.56 -1.68
C PHE A 529 5.18 -33.84 -2.51
N ASN A 530 5.09 -33.22 -3.67
CA ASN A 530 3.95 -33.32 -4.59
C ASN A 530 4.24 -34.22 -5.80
N LEU A 531 5.01 -35.31 -5.58
CA LEU A 531 5.30 -36.35 -6.59
C LEU A 531 4.24 -37.46 -6.50
N GLU A 532 3.07 -37.15 -7.07
CA GLU A 532 2.03 -38.14 -7.38
C GLU A 532 2.52 -39.11 -8.47
N GLU A 533 2.16 -40.39 -8.34
CA GLU A 533 2.54 -41.43 -9.27
C GLU A 533 1.31 -42.05 -9.95
N ASN A 534 1.38 -42.18 -11.28
CA ASN A 534 0.32 -42.78 -12.09
C ASN A 534 0.10 -44.25 -11.69
N ILE A 535 -1.09 -44.56 -11.20
CA ILE A 535 -1.50 -45.93 -10.88
C ILE A 535 -1.57 -46.73 -12.19
N ALA A 536 -0.67 -47.70 -12.37
CA ALA A 536 -0.47 -48.42 -13.63
C ALA A 536 -1.71 -49.18 -14.15
N ASN A 537 -2.68 -49.46 -13.27
CA ASN A 537 -4.01 -49.94 -13.64
C ASN A 537 -5.04 -48.91 -13.11
N PRO A 538 -5.59 -48.01 -13.94
CA PRO A 538 -6.64 -47.11 -13.49
C PRO A 538 -7.87 -47.91 -13.04
N THR A 539 -8.32 -47.66 -11.82
CA THR A 539 -9.48 -48.31 -11.22
C THR A 539 -10.77 -47.77 -11.84
N THR A 540 -11.31 -48.45 -12.87
CA THR A 540 -12.63 -48.13 -13.43
C THR A 540 -13.70 -48.22 -12.35
N TYR A 541 -14.31 -47.11 -11.99
CA TYR A 541 -15.26 -47.04 -10.90
C TYR A 541 -16.71 -47.18 -11.39
N ASN A 542 -17.46 -48.09 -10.75
CA ASN A 542 -18.89 -48.32 -11.00
C ASN A 542 -19.82 -47.11 -10.67
N TRP A 543 -19.27 -45.91 -10.49
CA TRP A 543 -19.97 -44.67 -10.14
C TRP A 543 -19.65 -43.49 -11.06
N GLU A 544 -18.75 -43.64 -12.05
CA GLU A 544 -18.33 -42.59 -13.00
C GLU A 544 -19.52 -41.93 -13.72
N ASP A 545 -20.50 -42.74 -14.18
CA ASP A 545 -21.76 -42.26 -14.80
C ASP A 545 -22.64 -41.40 -13.87
N LYS A 546 -22.45 -41.49 -12.55
CA LYS A 546 -23.32 -40.85 -11.55
C LYS A 546 -22.66 -39.66 -10.87
N TYR A 547 -21.35 -39.67 -10.69
CA TYR A 547 -20.59 -38.59 -10.07
C TYR A 547 -19.31 -38.34 -10.87
N ARG A 548 -19.10 -37.10 -11.30
CA ARG A 548 -17.87 -36.68 -12.00
C ARG A 548 -16.64 -37.01 -11.13
N PRO A 549 -15.70 -37.86 -11.59
CA PRO A 549 -14.47 -38.13 -10.84
C PRO A 549 -13.68 -36.85 -10.56
N ARG A 550 -13.12 -36.77 -9.36
CA ARG A 550 -12.29 -35.65 -8.89
C ARG A 550 -11.06 -36.20 -8.16
N LYS A 551 -9.90 -35.60 -8.38
CA LYS A 551 -8.74 -35.84 -7.52
C LYS A 551 -8.87 -35.07 -6.21
N PRO A 552 -8.58 -35.68 -5.04
CA PRO A 552 -8.59 -34.96 -3.77
C PRO A 552 -7.43 -33.97 -3.70
N ARG A 553 -7.63 -32.85 -3.01
CA ARG A 553 -6.55 -31.89 -2.77
C ARG A 553 -5.63 -32.47 -1.71
N TYR A 554 -4.32 -32.35 -1.86
CA TYR A 554 -3.36 -32.78 -0.84
C TYR A 554 -2.30 -31.73 -0.57
N PHE A 555 -1.69 -31.83 0.61
CA PHE A 555 -0.56 -31.01 1.01
C PHE A 555 0.41 -31.88 1.81
N ASN A 556 1.43 -32.37 1.11
CA ASN A 556 2.33 -33.40 1.61
C ASN A 556 3.70 -32.80 1.90
N ARG A 557 4.26 -33.11 3.07
CA ARG A 557 5.64 -32.78 3.43
C ARG A 557 6.45 -34.04 3.71
N VAL A 558 7.68 -34.08 3.21
CA VAL A 558 8.70 -35.08 3.56
C VAL A 558 9.60 -34.49 4.64
N HIS A 559 9.82 -35.25 5.70
CA HIS A 559 10.75 -34.87 6.76
C HIS A 559 12.15 -35.37 6.38
N THR A 560 13.01 -34.46 5.91
CA THR A 560 14.40 -34.74 5.53
C THR A 560 15.33 -34.31 6.66
N GLY A 561 16.35 -35.11 6.97
CA GLY A 561 17.25 -34.74 8.06
C GLY A 561 18.49 -35.62 8.19
N TYR A 562 19.42 -35.18 9.04
CA TYR A 562 20.74 -35.80 9.19
C TYR A 562 20.72 -37.02 10.13
N GLU A 563 21.17 -38.17 9.65
CA GLU A 563 21.34 -39.38 10.47
C GLU A 563 22.79 -39.46 10.99
N TRP A 564 23.03 -38.92 12.18
CA TRP A 564 24.34 -38.92 12.86
C TRP A 564 24.73 -40.29 13.44
N ASN A 565 24.80 -41.32 12.59
CA ASN A 565 25.36 -42.63 12.93
C ASN A 565 26.90 -42.52 13.14
N LYS A 566 27.51 -43.49 13.84
CA LYS A 566 28.94 -43.50 14.20
C LYS A 566 29.89 -43.43 12.99
N TYR A 567 29.45 -43.87 11.81
CA TYR A 567 30.16 -43.71 10.54
C TYR A 567 30.10 -42.25 10.01
N ASN A 568 28.92 -41.63 10.08
CA ASN A 568 28.76 -40.25 9.64
C ASN A 568 29.50 -39.28 10.57
N GLN A 569 29.53 -39.56 11.88
CA GLN A 569 30.35 -38.85 12.89
C GLN A 569 31.87 -38.92 12.65
N THR A 570 32.36 -39.70 11.67
CA THR A 570 33.79 -39.78 11.31
C THR A 570 34.10 -39.30 9.90
N HIS A 571 33.09 -38.84 9.14
CA HIS A 571 33.22 -38.40 7.75
C HIS A 571 32.56 -37.04 7.45
N TYR A 572 31.75 -36.54 8.38
CA TYR A 572 31.00 -35.28 8.26
C TYR A 572 31.11 -34.50 9.57
N ASP A 573 31.13 -33.18 9.45
CA ASP A 573 31.27 -32.22 10.57
C ASP A 573 30.08 -31.24 10.55
N THR A 574 29.95 -30.38 11.56
CA THR A 574 28.87 -29.38 11.63
C THR A 574 28.81 -28.47 10.39
N ASP A 575 29.97 -28.11 9.84
CA ASP A 575 30.09 -27.22 8.68
C ASP A 575 29.96 -27.96 7.33
N ASN A 576 29.95 -29.31 7.35
CA ASN A 576 29.74 -30.17 6.19
C ASN A 576 28.96 -31.43 6.62
N PRO A 577 27.64 -31.31 6.85
CA PRO A 577 26.81 -32.40 7.38
C PRO A 577 26.65 -33.56 6.38
N PRO A 578 26.24 -34.76 6.84
CA PRO A 578 25.96 -35.88 5.94
C PRO A 578 24.81 -35.55 4.98
N PRO A 579 24.70 -36.25 3.83
CA PRO A 579 23.52 -36.13 2.97
C PRO A 579 22.21 -36.30 3.76
N LYS A 580 21.23 -35.43 3.54
CA LYS A 580 19.90 -35.56 4.16
C LYS A 580 19.29 -36.91 3.76
N VAL A 581 18.76 -37.64 4.74
CA VAL A 581 17.97 -38.86 4.49
C VAL A 581 16.52 -38.62 4.87
N VAL A 582 15.59 -39.30 4.20
CA VAL A 582 14.17 -39.24 4.56
C VAL A 582 13.95 -39.93 5.90
N GLN A 583 13.43 -39.18 6.87
CA GLN A 583 13.15 -39.66 8.22
C GLN A 583 11.66 -39.93 8.46
N GLY A 584 10.77 -39.36 7.65
CA GLY A 584 9.33 -39.56 7.74
C GLY A 584 8.55 -38.85 6.65
N TYR A 585 7.25 -39.11 6.60
CA TYR A 585 6.30 -38.48 5.69
C TYR A 585 5.08 -37.94 6.47
N LYS A 586 4.57 -36.79 6.03
CA LYS A 586 3.34 -36.17 6.54
C LYS A 586 2.40 -35.93 5.37
N PHE A 587 1.43 -36.84 5.20
CA PHE A 587 0.34 -36.71 4.25
C PHE A 587 -0.84 -36.01 4.92
N ASN A 588 -1.33 -34.94 4.30
CA ASN A 588 -2.61 -34.31 4.64
C ASN A 588 -3.45 -34.27 3.35
N ILE A 589 -4.46 -35.13 3.25
CA ILE A 589 -5.28 -35.29 2.04
C ILE A 589 -6.72 -34.89 2.36
N PHE A 590 -7.30 -34.02 1.53
CA PHE A 590 -8.55 -33.32 1.77
C PHE A 590 -9.64 -33.82 0.82
N TYR A 591 -10.73 -34.27 1.43
CA TYR A 591 -11.92 -34.88 0.85
C TYR A 591 -13.20 -34.13 1.31
N PRO A 592 -13.36 -32.83 1.00
CA PRO A 592 -14.56 -32.05 1.37
C PRO A 592 -15.87 -32.68 0.88
N ASP A 593 -15.90 -33.03 -0.41
CA ASP A 593 -17.10 -33.44 -1.15
C ASP A 593 -17.45 -34.93 -0.95
N LEU A 594 -16.86 -35.59 0.05
CA LEU A 594 -17.02 -37.04 0.25
C LEU A 594 -18.49 -37.36 0.57
N ILE A 595 -19.15 -38.10 -0.31
CA ILE A 595 -20.60 -38.34 -0.21
C ILE A 595 -20.94 -39.15 1.05
N ASP A 596 -20.13 -40.15 1.37
CA ASP A 596 -20.29 -40.96 2.57
C ASP A 596 -19.26 -40.59 3.65
N LYS A 597 -19.52 -39.48 4.34
CA LYS A 597 -18.69 -38.98 5.46
C LYS A 597 -18.63 -39.95 6.67
N SER A 598 -19.33 -41.10 6.64
CA SER A 598 -19.21 -42.17 7.64
C SER A 598 -18.08 -43.17 7.34
N LYS A 599 -17.65 -43.29 6.07
CA LYS A 599 -16.53 -44.14 5.66
C LYS A 599 -15.24 -43.31 5.63
N ALA A 600 -14.28 -43.66 6.48
CA ALA A 600 -12.96 -43.05 6.44
C ALA A 600 -12.15 -43.58 5.23
N PRO A 601 -11.40 -42.71 4.52
CA PRO A 601 -10.43 -43.15 3.51
C PRO A 601 -9.39 -44.12 4.07
N THR A 602 -8.97 -45.08 3.27
CA THR A 602 -8.00 -46.13 3.65
C THR A 602 -6.78 -46.12 2.74
N TYR A 603 -5.63 -46.54 3.29
CA TYR A 603 -4.38 -46.65 2.54
C TYR A 603 -3.88 -48.09 2.47
N LYS A 604 -3.12 -48.40 1.41
CA LYS A 604 -2.47 -49.69 1.16
C LYS A 604 -1.04 -49.45 0.70
N ILE A 605 -0.11 -50.31 1.09
CA ILE A 605 1.28 -50.28 0.62
C ILE A 605 1.42 -51.34 -0.47
N VAL A 606 1.74 -50.91 -1.68
CA VAL A 606 1.96 -51.77 -2.85
C VAL A 606 3.45 -51.78 -3.16
N LYS A 607 4.04 -52.98 -3.25
CA LYS A 607 5.44 -53.16 -3.66
C LYS A 607 5.54 -53.20 -5.18
N GLU A 608 6.52 -52.51 -5.74
CA GLU A 608 6.78 -52.57 -7.18
C GLU A 608 7.59 -53.83 -7.55
N PRO A 609 7.22 -54.53 -8.64
CA PRO A 609 7.97 -55.69 -9.12
C PRO A 609 9.26 -55.25 -9.82
N GLY A 610 10.29 -54.89 -9.04
CA GLY A 610 11.62 -54.55 -9.57
C GLY A 610 12.47 -53.62 -8.70
N ASN A 611 11.89 -52.99 -7.68
CA ASN A 611 12.61 -52.09 -6.78
C ASN A 611 12.24 -52.35 -5.31
N ASP A 612 13.20 -52.82 -4.51
CA ASP A 612 13.01 -53.07 -3.08
C ASP A 612 13.20 -51.80 -2.22
N GLU A 613 13.75 -50.71 -2.77
CA GLU A 613 14.02 -49.48 -2.00
C GLU A 613 12.80 -48.55 -1.87
N THR A 614 11.81 -48.68 -2.76
CA THR A 614 10.59 -47.87 -2.78
C THR A 614 9.32 -48.70 -2.85
N VAL A 615 8.22 -48.15 -2.33
CA VAL A 615 6.86 -48.72 -2.39
C VAL A 615 5.85 -47.62 -2.67
N LEU A 616 4.74 -47.94 -3.35
CA LEU A 616 3.65 -47.00 -3.56
C LEU A 616 2.70 -47.05 -2.35
N LEU A 617 2.43 -45.88 -1.78
CA LEU A 617 1.38 -45.69 -0.79
C LEU A 617 0.10 -45.24 -1.50
N HIS A 618 -0.80 -46.19 -1.72
CA HIS A 618 -2.06 -46.02 -2.43
C HIS A 618 -3.18 -45.64 -1.44
N PHE A 619 -3.78 -44.47 -1.60
CA PHE A 619 -4.92 -43.99 -0.84
C PHE A 619 -6.22 -44.19 -1.62
N SER A 620 -7.29 -44.56 -0.92
CA SER A 620 -8.61 -44.84 -1.50
C SER A 620 -9.74 -44.32 -0.60
N ALA A 621 -10.61 -43.47 -1.13
CA ALA A 621 -11.67 -42.78 -0.39
C ALA A 621 -13.08 -43.17 -0.85
N GLY A 622 -13.27 -43.44 -2.14
CA GLY A 622 -14.58 -43.67 -2.74
C GLY A 622 -15.24 -42.39 -3.28
N PRO A 623 -16.45 -42.51 -3.85
CA PRO A 623 -17.08 -41.44 -4.65
C PRO A 623 -17.24 -40.12 -3.88
N PRO A 624 -16.96 -38.96 -4.52
CA PRO A 624 -16.61 -38.77 -5.94
C PRO A 624 -15.09 -38.82 -6.23
N TYR A 625 -14.27 -39.31 -5.29
CA TYR A 625 -12.82 -39.17 -5.37
C TYR A 625 -12.11 -40.34 -6.03
N GLU A 626 -11.16 -39.99 -6.90
CA GLU A 626 -10.17 -40.92 -7.45
C GLU A 626 -9.17 -41.38 -6.36
N ASP A 627 -8.72 -42.62 -6.50
CA ASP A 627 -7.58 -43.17 -5.79
C ASP A 627 -6.29 -42.44 -6.20
N ILE A 628 -5.39 -42.19 -5.24
CA ILE A 628 -4.10 -41.52 -5.47
C ILE A 628 -2.94 -42.34 -4.91
N ALA A 629 -1.77 -42.30 -5.55
CA ALA A 629 -0.59 -43.01 -5.09
C ALA A 629 0.65 -42.10 -5.00
N PHE A 630 1.47 -42.34 -3.98
CA PHE A 630 2.74 -41.64 -3.78
C PHE A 630 3.88 -42.64 -3.56
N ARG A 631 5.00 -42.43 -4.22
CA ARG A 631 6.21 -43.25 -4.02
C ARG A 631 6.88 -42.89 -2.70
N ILE A 632 7.08 -43.86 -1.82
CA ILE A 632 7.75 -43.68 -0.53
C ILE A 632 8.92 -44.65 -0.34
N VAL A 633 9.89 -44.29 0.51
CA VAL A 633 11.01 -45.18 0.88
C VAL A 633 10.51 -46.39 1.68
N ASN A 634 10.98 -47.58 1.32
CA ASN A 634 10.63 -48.84 1.97
C ASN A 634 11.43 -49.07 3.27
N ARG A 635 11.01 -48.42 4.36
CA ARG A 635 11.58 -48.58 5.72
C ARG A 635 10.47 -48.87 6.73
N GLU A 636 10.79 -49.54 7.83
CA GLU A 636 9.82 -49.80 8.90
C GLU A 636 9.26 -48.51 9.51
N TRP A 637 7.94 -48.41 9.64
CA TRP A 637 7.27 -47.27 10.26
C TRP A 637 7.27 -47.38 11.79
N GLU A 638 7.48 -46.26 12.49
CA GLU A 638 7.35 -46.19 13.94
C GLU A 638 5.93 -45.77 14.34
N PHE A 639 5.05 -46.76 14.57
CA PHE A 639 3.64 -46.60 14.99
C PHE A 639 3.41 -45.96 16.37
N SER A 640 4.42 -45.29 16.95
CA SER A 640 4.31 -44.70 18.29
C SER A 640 3.76 -43.27 18.22
N HIS A 641 2.56 -43.06 18.79
CA HIS A 641 1.93 -41.73 18.89
C HIS A 641 2.85 -40.71 19.61
N LYS A 642 3.73 -41.17 20.51
CA LYS A 642 4.71 -40.32 21.22
C LYS A 642 5.89 -39.87 20.35
N ARG A 643 6.02 -40.40 19.13
CA ARG A 643 7.10 -40.09 18.16
C ARG A 643 6.56 -39.60 16.81
N GLY A 644 5.35 -39.05 16.82
CA GLY A 644 4.76 -38.37 15.66
C GLY A 644 3.82 -39.23 14.80
N PHE A 645 3.57 -40.51 15.14
CA PHE A 645 2.59 -41.30 14.41
C PHE A 645 1.17 -40.75 14.60
N ARG A 646 0.50 -40.46 13.49
CA ARG A 646 -0.90 -40.02 13.43
C ARG A 646 -1.56 -40.67 12.22
N SER A 647 -2.74 -41.25 12.41
CA SER A 647 -3.60 -41.74 11.33
C SER A 647 -5.03 -41.41 11.70
N SER A 648 -5.52 -40.25 11.27
CA SER A 648 -6.83 -39.72 11.67
C SER A 648 -7.55 -39.04 10.52
N PHE A 649 -8.82 -39.40 10.30
CA PHE A 649 -9.75 -38.68 9.44
C PHE A 649 -10.70 -37.84 10.33
N ASP A 650 -10.67 -36.51 10.19
CA ASP A 650 -11.62 -35.59 10.84
C ASP A 650 -11.98 -34.47 9.86
N ARG A 651 -13.26 -34.04 9.83
CA ARG A 651 -13.77 -32.92 8.99
C ARG A 651 -13.28 -32.96 7.53
N GLY A 652 -13.32 -34.13 6.89
CA GLY A 652 -12.87 -34.29 5.51
C GLY A 652 -11.34 -34.24 5.31
N CYS A 653 -10.52 -34.12 6.35
CA CYS A 653 -9.06 -34.18 6.25
C CYS A 653 -8.52 -35.51 6.79
N LEU A 654 -7.79 -36.24 5.96
CA LEU A 654 -7.00 -37.41 6.32
C LEU A 654 -5.56 -36.98 6.64
N SER A 655 -5.20 -36.93 7.93
CA SER A 655 -3.81 -36.79 8.37
C SER A 655 -3.18 -38.16 8.60
N LEU A 656 -2.25 -38.56 7.73
CA LEU A 656 -1.38 -39.73 7.92
C LEU A 656 0.08 -39.26 8.04
N TRP A 657 0.58 -39.24 9.27
CA TRP A 657 1.95 -38.84 9.60
C TRP A 657 2.68 -40.04 10.20
N PHE A 658 3.87 -40.35 9.70
CA PHE A 658 4.72 -41.40 10.25
C PHE A 658 6.20 -41.06 10.09
N ASN A 659 7.00 -41.48 11.07
CA ASN A 659 8.46 -41.47 11.00
C ASN A 659 8.96 -42.90 10.83
N PHE A 660 10.12 -43.05 10.20
CA PHE A 660 10.80 -44.35 10.11
C PHE A 660 11.50 -44.71 11.41
N ARG A 661 11.44 -46.00 11.75
CA ARG A 661 12.08 -46.56 12.94
C ARG A 661 13.60 -46.45 12.83
N ARG A 662 14.21 -45.62 13.69
CA ARG A 662 15.67 -45.51 13.79
C ARG A 662 16.28 -46.80 14.36
N ASN A 663 17.08 -47.49 13.56
CA ASN A 663 17.71 -48.76 13.93
C ASN A 663 19.05 -48.53 14.66
N PHE A 664 19.00 -48.52 15.99
CA PHE A 664 20.17 -48.35 16.84
C PHE A 664 21.10 -49.58 16.77
N TYR A 665 22.18 -49.48 15.98
CA TYR A 665 23.24 -50.48 15.97
C TYR A 665 23.99 -50.48 17.31
N ARG A 666 23.72 -51.50 18.14
CA ARG A 666 24.39 -51.73 19.42
C ARG A 666 25.50 -52.76 19.22
N LYS A 667 26.74 -52.28 19.23
CA LYS A 667 27.96 -53.10 19.16
C LYS A 667 28.33 -53.67 20.53
#